data_AF-A0A9X4BZT0-F1
#
_entry.id   AF-A0A9X4BZT0-F1
#
_cell.length_a   1.000
_cell.length_b   1.000
_cell.length_c   1.000
_cell.angle_alpha   90.00
_cell.angle_beta   90.00
_cell.angle_gamma   90.00
#
_symmetry.space_group_name_H-M   'P 1'
#
loop_
_entity.id
_entity.type
_entity.pdbx_description
1 polymer ?
#
loop_
_entity_poly.entity_id
_entity_poly.type
_entity_poly.pdbx_seq_one_letter_code
_entity_poly.pdbx_strand_id
1 'polypeptide(L)'
;MAIGDTTSASGNDSLALGSNSSVTLDNSVALGSGSTATAVSATTANTTANAVVSGKTLTLNQAPTNGVVAVGSRQIQGVADGALTATSTDAVNGSQLFQTATSLNANANALGTATSTALGGGAAYNTTTGAFTAPLYSLAAGTFNNVGSALTALDTQGSKYFKANSALVGASVSGTNAIAAGPAAQATGTNSAAFGNGASVSVTDGLALGRGSSVTLANSVALGAGSAAAAVSATTANTTANAVVSGKTLTLNQAPTNGVVGVGNRQIQGVADGALTATSTDAVNGAQLFQTATSLNANANALGTATSTALGGGAAYNTTTGAFTAPLYSLAAGTFNNVGSALTALDTQGSKYFKANSALAGANASGTNAIAAGPAAQATGTNSAAFGNGASVSVTDGLALGRGSSVTLANSVALGAGSAAAAVSATTANTTANAVVSGKTLTINQSPTNGVVGVGNRQIQGVADGALTATSTDAVNGSQLFKAATNLNSNTNALGAATTAALGGGAAYNTTTGAYTAPLYSLAAGTFNNVGAALTAMDGQGTKYFKSNSFGNGSTATGADSIAIGPDAFATQTNTIAMGNAAKATGTDAIAIGAGALATGSIAAGVSTKAGGGGAAFGDYADAGGSAQSTSTTVTKGTALGHYAVVETNDGVALGSRSVAATVAGVMGYDPATNASSTATSSTWNSTLGAVSVGGSGNTRQITNLAAGTADTDAVNLAQLKALDTEFENVADRAVLYDGALGSPKDTLTLAGANSTDGGVTNGTRVTNLSAGALAATSTDAVNGAQLYSSLSSVGGSTASLLGGGAAYNPVTGTISAPSYTVQGNTYNDVGSAFGAVDSDLSSLNSSLTTGAVGVVQRTASADEMALVSAGGTGAAPGTSQKLTNLSAGTLSATSTDAVNGSQLFSTNTNLSSLGNSAAVNLGGGAAFDPATGTISAPSYTVQGNTYNNVGSTFGAVDSALTSLDIQGSKYFKTNSLVTGSVASGVNAIAIGPDASATQANAIAMGNAAQATGIDAIAIGAGALATGSIATGVNAKAGGGGRCVR
;
A
#
# COMPACT_ATOMS: atom_id res chain seq x y z
N MET A 1 83.65 -24.43 12.52
CA MET A 1 84.69 -24.73 11.51
C MET A 1 85.25 -23.42 10.96
N ALA A 2 86.57 -23.21 11.01
CA ALA A 2 87.22 -21.98 10.54
C ALA A 2 88.29 -22.32 9.48
N ILE A 3 88.22 -21.68 8.30
CA ILE A 3 89.09 -21.95 7.15
C ILE A 3 89.61 -20.62 6.58
N GLY A 4 90.86 -20.26 6.87
CA GLY A 4 91.53 -19.04 6.38
C GLY A 4 92.57 -18.51 7.36
N ASP A 5 93.31 -17.47 6.97
CA ASP A 5 94.29 -16.81 7.85
C ASP A 5 93.57 -15.91 8.87
N THR A 6 93.98 -15.96 10.15
CA THR A 6 93.36 -15.21 11.27
C THR A 6 91.82 -15.34 11.38
N THR A 7 91.26 -16.50 11.02
CA THR A 7 89.81 -16.77 11.11
C THR A 7 89.38 -17.40 12.43
N SER A 8 88.19 -17.04 12.92
CA SER A 8 87.62 -17.56 14.18
C SER A 8 86.18 -18.07 13.98
N ALA A 9 85.84 -19.25 14.49
CA ALA A 9 84.48 -19.76 14.51
C ALA A 9 84.18 -20.32 15.91
N SER A 10 83.67 -19.48 16.80
CA SER A 10 83.48 -19.77 18.22
C SER A 10 82.03 -20.04 18.63
N GLY A 11 81.05 -19.86 17.72
CA GLY A 11 79.66 -20.28 17.95
C GLY A 11 79.46 -21.78 17.70
N ASN A 12 78.48 -22.40 18.35
CA ASN A 12 78.11 -23.79 18.10
C ASN A 12 77.58 -23.96 16.67
N ASP A 13 77.98 -25.04 15.98
CA ASP A 13 77.61 -25.33 14.58
C ASP A 13 77.85 -24.17 13.60
N SER A 14 78.91 -23.40 13.83
CA SER A 14 79.28 -22.24 13.01
C SER A 14 80.36 -22.54 11.95
N LEU A 15 80.37 -21.77 10.85
CA LEU A 15 81.34 -21.90 9.76
C LEU A 15 81.90 -20.53 9.32
N ALA A 16 83.21 -20.30 9.51
CA ALA A 16 83.94 -19.13 9.00
C ALA A 16 84.86 -19.55 7.84
N LEU A 17 84.76 -18.89 6.69
CA LEU A 17 85.47 -19.24 5.44
C LEU A 17 86.07 -17.97 4.79
N GLY A 18 87.40 -17.84 4.76
CA GLY A 18 88.17 -16.73 4.17
C GLY A 18 88.89 -15.85 5.20
N SER A 19 90.05 -15.26 4.86
CA SER A 19 90.93 -14.58 5.83
C SER A 19 90.25 -13.48 6.66
N ASN A 20 90.55 -13.36 7.96
CA ASN A 20 89.93 -12.43 8.91
C ASN A 20 88.39 -12.60 9.08
N SER A 21 87.81 -13.71 8.63
CA SER A 21 86.40 -14.01 8.90
C SER A 21 86.20 -14.49 10.35
N SER A 22 85.11 -14.07 10.97
CA SER A 22 84.81 -14.39 12.36
C SER A 22 83.33 -14.69 12.59
N VAL A 23 83.01 -15.85 13.15
CA VAL A 23 81.65 -16.21 13.57
C VAL A 23 81.64 -16.42 15.07
N THR A 24 80.82 -15.66 15.79
CA THR A 24 80.63 -15.82 17.25
C THR A 24 79.20 -16.23 17.62
N LEU A 25 78.28 -16.23 16.67
CA LEU A 25 76.88 -16.62 16.85
C LEU A 25 76.65 -18.09 16.47
N ASP A 26 75.80 -18.79 17.22
CA ASP A 26 75.46 -20.19 16.97
C ASP A 26 74.72 -20.36 15.61
N ASN A 27 74.88 -21.53 14.98
CA ASN A 27 74.27 -21.93 13.70
C ASN A 27 74.54 -20.98 12.51
N SER A 28 75.60 -20.18 12.58
CA SER A 28 75.84 -19.07 11.64
C SER A 28 77.03 -19.31 10.71
N VAL A 29 77.02 -18.67 9.54
CA VAL A 29 78.03 -18.85 8.50
C VAL A 29 78.59 -17.49 8.08
N ALA A 30 79.91 -17.28 8.18
CA ALA A 30 80.60 -16.15 7.57
C ALA A 30 81.38 -16.61 6.33
N LEU A 31 81.02 -16.07 5.17
CA LEU A 31 81.57 -16.44 3.86
C LEU A 31 82.34 -15.25 3.26
N GLY A 32 83.62 -15.47 2.93
CA GLY A 32 84.52 -14.48 2.33
C GLY A 32 85.43 -13.76 3.35
N SER A 33 86.53 -13.17 2.86
CA SER A 33 87.48 -12.48 3.72
C SER A 33 86.86 -11.25 4.41
N GLY A 34 87.17 -11.09 5.70
CA GLY A 34 86.67 -10.02 6.57
C GLY A 34 85.19 -10.12 6.95
N SER A 35 84.51 -11.22 6.61
CA SER A 35 83.09 -11.40 6.93
C SER A 35 82.91 -11.78 8.40
N THR A 36 82.04 -11.05 9.11
CA THR A 36 81.76 -11.25 10.54
C THR A 36 80.28 -11.58 10.77
N ALA A 37 80.00 -12.72 11.40
CA ALA A 37 78.66 -13.10 11.85
C ALA A 37 78.62 -13.14 13.38
N THR A 38 78.29 -11.99 13.97
CA THR A 38 78.24 -11.76 15.42
C THR A 38 76.82 -11.40 15.87
N ALA A 39 76.45 -11.71 17.11
CA ALA A 39 75.20 -11.27 17.70
C ALA A 39 75.16 -9.73 17.77
N VAL A 40 74.15 -9.09 17.16
CA VAL A 40 74.00 -7.64 17.24
C VAL A 40 73.31 -7.29 18.57
N SER A 41 74.08 -6.75 19.51
CA SER A 41 73.53 -6.04 20.68
C SER A 41 72.80 -4.79 20.19
N ALA A 42 71.56 -4.59 20.64
CA ALA A 42 70.72 -3.43 20.33
C ALA A 42 71.25 -2.15 20.98
N THR A 43 72.43 -1.69 20.57
CA THR A 43 73.00 -0.42 20.98
C THR A 43 73.97 0.06 19.90
N THR A 44 73.57 1.15 19.25
CA THR A 44 74.27 1.99 18.24
C THR A 44 74.03 1.68 16.75
N ALA A 45 73.81 2.74 15.98
CA ALA A 45 73.07 2.88 14.72
C ALA A 45 73.99 2.90 13.52
N ASN A 46 73.41 2.54 12.39
CA ASN A 46 73.94 2.90 11.09
C ASN A 46 72.88 3.69 10.31
N THR A 47 73.25 4.93 10.02
CA THR A 47 72.55 5.94 9.25
C THR A 47 72.96 5.83 7.78
N THR A 48 72.16 5.20 6.92
CA THR A 48 72.00 5.64 5.52
C THR A 48 70.76 5.01 4.85
N ALA A 49 69.87 5.90 4.37
CA ALA A 49 68.70 5.69 3.49
C ALA A 49 67.40 5.07 4.06
N ASN A 50 66.59 5.90 4.75
CA ASN A 50 65.15 5.65 4.92
C ASN A 50 64.36 6.42 3.86
N ALA A 51 63.64 5.70 2.99
CA ALA A 51 62.62 6.30 2.13
C ALA A 51 61.32 6.53 2.92
N VAL A 52 60.75 7.73 2.82
CA VAL A 52 59.45 8.08 3.42
C VAL A 52 58.37 7.84 2.38
N VAL A 53 57.43 6.94 2.68
CA VAL A 53 56.18 6.76 1.92
C VAL A 53 55.04 7.22 2.82
N SER A 54 54.33 8.28 2.41
CA SER A 54 53.14 8.83 3.09
C SER A 54 53.32 9.15 4.58
N GLY A 55 54.47 9.72 4.96
CA GLY A 55 54.68 10.29 6.30
C GLY A 55 54.92 9.30 7.44
N LYS A 56 55.09 7.99 7.18
CA LYS A 56 55.52 7.00 8.18
C LYS A 56 56.87 6.37 7.82
N THR A 57 57.79 6.37 8.77
CA THR A 57 59.11 5.72 8.67
C THR A 57 58.97 4.21 8.91
N LEU A 58 59.46 3.39 7.98
CA LEU A 58 59.50 1.93 8.12
C LEU A 58 60.66 1.53 9.06
N THR A 59 60.33 0.98 10.24
CA THR A 59 61.32 0.49 11.21
C THR A 59 61.45 -1.04 11.08
N LEU A 60 62.54 -1.53 10.49
CA LEU A 60 62.88 -2.96 10.46
C LEU A 60 63.69 -3.29 11.73
N ASN A 61 63.04 -3.80 12.78
CA ASN A 61 63.76 -4.23 13.98
C ASN A 61 63.18 -5.52 14.58
N GLN A 62 63.63 -6.65 14.04
CA GLN A 62 63.61 -7.97 14.69
C GLN A 62 65.01 -8.55 14.50
N ALA A 63 65.86 -8.52 15.53
CA ALA A 63 67.18 -9.12 15.46
C ALA A 63 67.04 -10.66 15.50
N PRO A 64 67.56 -11.42 14.52
CA PRO A 64 67.54 -12.88 14.60
C PRO A 64 68.49 -13.34 15.72
N THR A 65 67.98 -14.15 16.63
CA THR A 65 68.72 -14.65 17.80
C THR A 65 69.51 -15.93 17.51
N ASN A 66 69.40 -16.52 16.31
CA ASN A 66 70.21 -17.64 15.80
C ASN A 66 70.19 -17.71 14.25
N GLY A 67 71.26 -18.24 13.64
CA GLY A 67 71.27 -18.68 12.24
C GLY A 67 71.35 -17.59 11.16
N VAL A 68 72.50 -16.91 11.02
CA VAL A 68 72.71 -15.84 10.03
C VAL A 68 73.84 -16.20 9.04
N VAL A 69 73.64 -15.90 7.75
CA VAL A 69 74.70 -16.00 6.72
C VAL A 69 75.25 -14.60 6.40
N ALA A 70 76.49 -14.32 6.80
CA ALA A 70 77.17 -13.04 6.56
C ALA A 70 78.19 -13.16 5.41
N VAL A 71 78.03 -12.37 4.35
CA VAL A 71 78.91 -12.38 3.16
C VAL A 71 79.83 -11.15 3.05
N GLY A 72 79.82 -10.26 4.04
CA GLY A 72 80.50 -8.96 4.00
C GLY A 72 79.87 -8.01 2.98
N SER A 73 80.63 -7.02 2.48
CA SER A 73 80.18 -6.03 1.47
C SER A 73 80.01 -6.60 0.05
N ARG A 74 79.58 -7.86 -0.07
CA ARG A 74 79.50 -8.59 -1.35
C ARG A 74 78.05 -8.84 -1.72
N GLN A 75 77.77 -8.82 -3.02
CA GLN A 75 76.45 -9.11 -3.55
C GLN A 75 76.22 -10.63 -3.64
N ILE A 76 75.04 -11.09 -3.23
CA ILE A 76 74.58 -12.45 -3.49
C ILE A 76 73.89 -12.42 -4.86
N GLN A 77 74.50 -13.02 -5.87
CA GLN A 77 73.96 -13.08 -7.23
C GLN A 77 73.23 -14.41 -7.46
N GLY A 78 72.16 -14.41 -8.27
CA GLY A 78 71.38 -15.61 -8.60
C GLY A 78 70.26 -15.97 -7.62
N VAL A 79 69.82 -15.04 -6.78
CA VAL A 79 68.67 -15.22 -5.87
C VAL A 79 67.37 -15.17 -6.69
N ALA A 80 66.63 -16.28 -6.73
CA ALA A 80 65.31 -16.35 -7.36
C ALA A 80 64.29 -15.47 -6.61
N ASP A 81 63.17 -15.14 -7.25
CA ASP A 81 62.12 -14.33 -6.63
C ASP A 81 61.61 -15.01 -5.33
N GLY A 82 61.75 -14.34 -4.20
CA GLY A 82 61.23 -14.82 -2.90
C GLY A 82 59.71 -14.72 -2.82
N ALA A 83 59.04 -15.59 -2.06
CA ALA A 83 57.58 -15.52 -1.96
C ALA A 83 57.11 -14.23 -1.26
N LEU A 84 56.14 -13.50 -1.83
CA LEU A 84 55.59 -12.28 -1.23
C LEU A 84 54.32 -12.59 -0.40
N THR A 85 54.53 -13.13 0.80
CA THR A 85 53.44 -13.39 1.78
C THR A 85 53.82 -12.83 3.15
N ALA A 86 52.83 -12.64 4.02
CA ALA A 86 53.01 -12.02 5.33
C ALA A 86 53.97 -12.77 6.29
N THR A 87 54.37 -14.01 5.96
CA THR A 87 55.26 -14.86 6.77
C THR A 87 56.54 -15.26 6.03
N SER A 88 56.82 -14.68 4.86
CA SER A 88 57.99 -15.05 4.06
C SER A 88 59.29 -14.59 4.73
N THR A 89 60.29 -15.49 4.73
CA THR A 89 61.65 -15.23 5.23
C THR A 89 62.70 -15.31 4.12
N ASP A 90 62.26 -15.43 2.85
CA ASP A 90 63.14 -15.51 1.69
C ASP A 90 63.81 -14.14 1.43
N ALA A 91 65.03 -14.16 0.88
CA ALA A 91 65.66 -12.94 0.40
C ALA A 91 64.95 -12.44 -0.87
N VAL A 92 64.40 -11.23 -0.83
CA VAL A 92 63.84 -10.58 -2.02
C VAL A 92 64.96 -10.06 -2.92
N ASN A 93 64.88 -10.32 -4.22
CA ASN A 93 65.90 -9.89 -5.16
C ASN A 93 65.65 -8.46 -5.70
N GLY A 94 66.62 -7.91 -6.41
CA GLY A 94 66.55 -6.53 -6.94
C GLY A 94 65.39 -6.30 -7.92
N SER A 95 64.96 -7.32 -8.69
CA SER A 95 63.81 -7.21 -9.60
C SER A 95 62.48 -7.08 -8.86
N GLN A 96 62.31 -7.75 -7.72
CA GLN A 96 61.10 -7.62 -6.89
C GLN A 96 60.99 -6.23 -6.24
N LEU A 97 62.11 -5.66 -5.81
CA LEU A 97 62.16 -4.29 -5.28
C LEU A 97 61.93 -3.24 -6.38
N PHE A 98 62.48 -3.46 -7.58
CA PHE A 98 62.28 -2.57 -8.72
C PHE A 98 60.83 -2.59 -9.25
N GLN A 99 60.17 -3.75 -9.31
CA GLN A 99 58.74 -3.83 -9.63
C GLN A 99 57.90 -3.07 -8.60
N THR A 100 58.19 -3.25 -7.31
CA THR A 100 57.48 -2.53 -6.24
C THR A 100 57.66 -1.02 -6.35
N ALA A 101 58.87 -0.53 -6.64
CA ALA A 101 59.15 0.90 -6.85
C ALA A 101 58.47 1.45 -8.11
N THR A 102 58.39 0.65 -9.18
CA THR A 102 57.70 1.02 -10.42
C THR A 102 56.19 1.11 -10.21
N SER A 103 55.60 0.16 -9.48
CA SER A 103 54.18 0.19 -9.10
C SER A 103 53.84 1.36 -8.17
N LEU A 104 54.74 1.74 -7.27
CA LEU A 104 54.53 2.88 -6.37
C LEU A 104 54.53 4.21 -7.14
N ASN A 105 55.42 4.36 -8.13
CA ASN A 105 55.47 5.55 -8.99
C ASN A 105 54.26 5.61 -9.95
N ALA A 106 53.81 4.47 -10.46
CA ALA A 106 52.57 4.37 -11.23
C ALA A 106 51.33 4.75 -10.41
N ASN A 107 51.28 4.32 -9.14
CA ASN A 107 50.18 4.67 -8.23
C ASN A 107 50.21 6.14 -7.82
N ALA A 108 51.39 6.74 -7.61
CA ALA A 108 51.53 8.18 -7.34
C ALA A 108 51.06 9.02 -8.53
N ASN A 109 51.43 8.61 -9.75
CA ASN A 109 50.97 9.25 -10.98
C ASN A 109 49.48 9.04 -11.22
N ALA A 110 48.95 7.84 -10.96
CA ALA A 110 47.51 7.56 -11.04
C ALA A 110 46.71 8.36 -10.02
N LEU A 111 47.23 8.52 -8.80
CA LEU A 111 46.62 9.36 -7.77
C LEU A 111 46.63 10.83 -8.17
N GLY A 112 47.75 11.36 -8.67
CA GLY A 112 47.83 12.72 -9.19
C GLY A 112 46.88 12.97 -10.37
N THR A 113 46.84 12.06 -11.35
CA THR A 113 45.87 12.14 -12.46
C THR A 113 44.43 12.04 -11.98
N ALA A 114 44.13 11.14 -11.03
CA ALA A 114 42.81 11.01 -10.41
C ALA A 114 42.41 12.28 -9.63
N THR A 115 43.33 12.91 -8.90
CA THR A 115 43.08 14.17 -8.20
C THR A 115 42.82 15.32 -9.19
N SER A 116 43.52 15.39 -10.33
CA SER A 116 43.23 16.40 -11.37
C SER A 116 41.88 16.17 -12.05
N THR A 117 41.49 14.91 -12.21
CA THR A 117 40.18 14.49 -12.74
C THR A 117 39.06 14.77 -11.74
N ALA A 118 39.29 14.53 -10.46
CA ALA A 118 38.34 14.75 -9.38
C ALA A 118 38.15 16.25 -9.06
N LEU A 119 39.20 17.06 -9.23
CA LEU A 119 39.05 18.51 -9.26
C LEU A 119 38.22 18.92 -10.48
N GLY A 120 38.41 18.34 -11.67
CA GLY A 120 37.57 18.65 -12.84
C GLY A 120 37.82 20.05 -13.41
N GLY A 121 36.98 20.51 -14.35
CA GLY A 121 37.14 21.84 -14.98
C GLY A 121 38.39 22.01 -15.86
N GLY A 122 38.95 20.92 -16.39
CA GLY A 122 40.16 20.97 -17.24
C GLY A 122 41.49 21.02 -16.48
N ALA A 123 41.50 20.83 -15.16
CA ALA A 123 42.75 20.64 -14.40
C ALA A 123 43.48 19.37 -14.85
N ALA A 124 44.80 19.45 -14.98
CA ALA A 124 45.67 18.36 -15.42
C ALA A 124 46.87 18.21 -14.48
N TYR A 125 47.28 16.96 -14.24
CA TYR A 125 48.43 16.60 -13.42
C TYR A 125 49.65 16.27 -14.29
N ASN A 126 50.81 16.88 -13.99
CA ASN A 126 52.07 16.60 -14.68
C ASN A 126 52.81 15.45 -13.98
N THR A 127 52.90 14.29 -14.66
CA THR A 127 53.49 13.04 -14.15
C THR A 127 55.01 13.03 -14.06
N THR A 128 55.69 14.09 -14.53
CA THR A 128 57.16 14.23 -14.44
C THR A 128 57.57 15.17 -13.30
N THR A 129 56.77 16.20 -13.01
CA THR A 129 57.10 17.24 -12.00
C THR A 129 56.21 17.21 -10.75
N GLY A 130 55.07 16.52 -10.79
CA GLY A 130 54.15 16.39 -9.65
C GLY A 130 53.20 17.57 -9.41
N ALA A 131 53.07 18.51 -10.35
CA ALA A 131 52.25 19.73 -10.21
C ALA A 131 50.89 19.68 -10.95
N PHE A 132 49.90 20.43 -10.47
CA PHE A 132 48.54 20.54 -11.03
C PHE A 132 48.30 21.90 -11.72
N THR A 133 47.56 21.93 -12.84
CA THR A 133 47.00 23.17 -13.41
C THR A 133 45.67 23.56 -12.73
N ALA A 134 45.35 24.86 -12.68
CA ALA A 134 44.15 25.36 -11.98
C ALA A 134 42.84 24.93 -12.70
N PRO A 135 41.81 24.44 -11.98
CA PRO A 135 40.53 24.02 -12.55
C PRO A 135 39.62 25.20 -12.94
N LEU A 136 38.83 25.06 -14.01
CA LEU A 136 37.83 26.02 -14.49
C LEU A 136 36.43 25.39 -14.47
N TYR A 137 35.59 25.79 -13.51
CA TYR A 137 34.22 25.30 -13.34
C TYR A 137 33.22 26.24 -14.01
N SER A 138 32.50 25.77 -15.03
CA SER A 138 31.41 26.54 -15.64
C SER A 138 30.08 26.13 -15.00
N LEU A 139 29.44 27.05 -14.28
CA LEU A 139 28.07 26.92 -13.76
C LEU A 139 27.18 27.96 -14.46
N ALA A 140 25.85 27.80 -14.39
CA ALA A 140 24.91 28.73 -15.04
C ALA A 140 25.09 30.21 -14.63
N ALA A 141 25.70 30.46 -13.47
CA ALA A 141 25.99 31.79 -12.93
C ALA A 141 27.37 32.37 -13.35
N GLY A 142 28.23 31.61 -14.06
CA GLY A 142 29.57 32.06 -14.49
C GLY A 142 30.64 30.98 -14.44
N THR A 143 31.89 31.35 -14.79
CA THR A 143 33.05 30.43 -14.74
C THR A 143 33.94 30.76 -13.55
N PHE A 144 34.21 29.78 -12.71
CA PHE A 144 34.92 29.92 -11.44
C PHE A 144 36.19 29.09 -11.45
N ASN A 145 37.30 29.64 -10.97
CA ASN A 145 38.61 28.98 -11.02
C ASN A 145 39.02 28.31 -9.68
N ASN A 146 38.08 28.20 -8.75
CA ASN A 146 38.23 27.41 -7.53
C ASN A 146 36.86 26.89 -7.04
N VAL A 147 36.89 25.78 -6.30
CA VAL A 147 35.69 25.07 -5.82
C VAL A 147 34.85 25.93 -4.87
N GLY A 148 35.49 26.77 -4.03
CA GLY A 148 34.78 27.56 -3.01
C GLY A 148 33.84 28.60 -3.60
N SER A 149 34.23 29.26 -4.69
CA SER A 149 33.40 30.26 -5.37
C SER A 149 32.28 29.66 -6.22
N ALA A 150 32.48 28.45 -6.78
CA ALA A 150 31.43 27.64 -7.39
C ALA A 150 30.38 27.15 -6.36
N LEU A 151 30.81 26.83 -5.14
CA LEU A 151 29.94 26.34 -4.07
C LEU A 151 29.05 27.46 -3.48
N THR A 152 29.54 28.69 -3.40
CA THR A 152 28.74 29.87 -3.01
C THR A 152 27.62 30.17 -4.01
N ALA A 153 27.81 29.86 -5.30
CA ALA A 153 26.75 29.95 -6.32
C ALA A 153 25.71 28.80 -6.22
N LEU A 154 26.04 27.71 -5.52
CA LEU A 154 25.14 26.58 -5.26
C LEU A 154 24.26 26.79 -4.02
N ASP A 155 24.73 27.56 -3.02
CA ASP A 155 23.99 27.88 -1.78
C ASP A 155 22.71 28.73 -2.03
N THR A 156 22.55 29.29 -3.23
CA THR A 156 21.31 29.96 -3.66
C THR A 156 20.21 29.00 -4.16
N GLN A 157 20.42 27.66 -4.09
CA GLN A 157 19.47 26.60 -4.49
C GLN A 157 19.00 25.71 -3.31
N GLY A 158 18.44 26.33 -2.25
CA GLY A 158 17.43 25.84 -1.26
C GLY A 158 17.59 24.48 -0.52
N SER A 159 17.39 24.35 0.81
CA SER A 159 17.07 25.34 1.86
C SER A 159 17.41 24.83 3.27
N LYS A 160 18.13 25.66 4.03
CA LYS A 160 18.51 25.52 5.45
C LYS A 160 17.34 25.30 6.45
N TYR A 161 16.09 25.57 6.03
CA TYR A 161 14.87 25.58 6.86
C TYR A 161 14.05 24.28 6.86
N PHE A 162 14.34 23.31 5.98
CA PHE A 162 13.65 22.02 5.96
C PHE A 162 14.60 20.90 6.44
N LYS A 163 14.72 20.75 7.77
CA LYS A 163 15.48 19.63 8.37
C LYS A 163 14.53 18.47 8.68
N ALA A 164 14.59 17.39 7.91
CA ALA A 164 13.90 16.15 8.23
C ALA A 164 14.87 15.19 8.95
N ASN A 165 14.61 14.88 10.23
CA ASN A 165 15.34 13.82 10.95
C ASN A 165 14.66 12.48 10.67
N SER A 166 15.06 11.80 9.58
CA SER A 166 14.48 10.52 9.21
C SER A 166 15.42 9.65 8.38
N ALA A 167 15.30 8.33 8.58
CA ALA A 167 16.00 7.29 7.84
C ALA A 167 15.23 6.81 6.59
N LEU A 168 14.07 7.40 6.29
CA LEU A 168 13.26 7.05 5.11
C LEU A 168 13.64 7.94 3.91
N VAL A 169 13.39 7.47 2.69
CA VAL A 169 13.75 8.13 1.41
C VAL A 169 13.34 9.61 1.41
N GLY A 170 14.14 10.49 0.81
CA GLY A 170 13.83 11.92 0.70
C GLY A 170 12.46 12.18 0.08
N ALA A 171 11.86 13.33 0.38
CA ALA A 171 10.58 13.71 -0.20
C ALA A 171 10.70 13.72 -1.74
N SER A 172 9.76 13.07 -2.42
CA SER A 172 9.74 12.93 -3.88
C SER A 172 8.67 13.84 -4.46
N VAL A 173 9.10 14.77 -5.31
CA VAL A 173 8.24 15.73 -6.02
C VAL A 173 8.44 15.50 -7.50
N SER A 174 7.45 14.92 -8.18
CA SER A 174 7.47 14.72 -9.64
C SER A 174 6.30 15.40 -10.34
N GLY A 175 5.30 15.86 -9.60
CA GLY A 175 4.19 16.65 -10.15
C GLY A 175 4.60 18.09 -10.45
N THR A 176 4.10 18.66 -11.54
CA THR A 176 4.28 20.09 -11.84
C THR A 176 3.58 20.93 -10.77
N ASN A 177 4.25 21.94 -10.20
CA ASN A 177 3.79 22.75 -9.05
C ASN A 177 3.51 21.95 -7.77
N ALA A 178 4.15 20.80 -7.57
CA ALA A 178 3.92 19.96 -6.40
C ALA A 178 4.89 20.27 -5.23
N ILE A 179 4.46 19.97 -4.01
CA ILE A 179 5.23 20.18 -2.78
C ILE A 179 5.19 18.89 -1.95
N ALA A 180 6.35 18.27 -1.73
CA ALA A 180 6.48 17.16 -0.78
C ALA A 180 7.41 17.58 0.37
N ALA A 181 6.92 17.48 1.60
CA ALA A 181 7.70 17.79 2.79
C ALA A 181 7.42 16.77 3.89
N GLY A 182 8.44 15.96 4.16
CA GLY A 182 8.39 14.83 5.07
C GLY A 182 9.09 13.61 4.47
N PRO A 183 9.55 12.66 5.30
CA PRO A 183 10.26 11.48 4.80
C PRO A 183 9.31 10.58 4.00
N ALA A 184 9.73 10.10 2.84
CA ALA A 184 8.92 9.32 1.91
C ALA A 184 7.58 9.99 1.54
N ALA A 185 7.48 11.31 1.68
CA ALA A 185 6.34 12.07 1.19
C ALA A 185 6.41 12.11 -0.34
N GLN A 186 5.30 11.82 -1.02
CA GLN A 186 5.24 11.70 -2.48
C GLN A 186 4.16 12.63 -3.03
N ALA A 187 4.57 13.71 -3.69
CA ALA A 187 3.67 14.64 -4.39
C ALA A 187 3.89 14.48 -5.89
N THR A 188 3.21 13.48 -6.47
CA THR A 188 3.43 13.04 -7.86
C THR A 188 2.36 13.53 -8.82
N GLY A 189 1.19 13.94 -8.31
CA GLY A 189 0.16 14.61 -9.10
C GLY A 189 0.45 16.09 -9.37
N THR A 190 -0.09 16.66 -10.45
CA THR A 190 0.01 18.10 -10.75
C THR A 190 -0.67 18.94 -9.65
N ASN A 191 -0.04 20.04 -9.24
CA ASN A 191 -0.53 20.91 -8.15
C ASN A 191 -0.71 20.20 -6.79
N SER A 192 -0.04 19.06 -6.57
CA SER A 192 -0.25 18.24 -5.39
C SER A 192 0.61 18.65 -4.19
N ALA A 193 0.14 18.37 -2.98
CA ALA A 193 0.86 18.66 -1.76
C ALA A 193 0.83 17.48 -0.78
N ALA A 194 2.00 16.94 -0.43
CA ALA A 194 2.15 15.82 0.49
C ALA A 194 3.02 16.19 1.70
N PHE A 195 2.40 16.26 2.87
CA PHE A 195 3.02 16.69 4.11
C PHE A 195 2.95 15.60 5.18
N GLY A 196 4.12 15.07 5.59
CA GLY A 196 4.24 14.03 6.62
C GLY A 196 4.87 12.72 6.14
N ASN A 197 5.29 11.88 7.09
CA ASN A 197 6.01 10.64 6.79
C ASN A 197 5.14 9.66 5.98
N GLY A 198 5.52 9.34 4.74
CA GLY A 198 4.75 8.46 3.85
C GLY A 198 3.43 9.06 3.35
N ALA A 199 3.25 10.39 3.46
CA ALA A 199 2.09 11.06 2.87
C ALA A 199 2.18 10.98 1.34
N SER A 200 1.10 10.62 0.66
CA SER A 200 1.09 10.37 -0.79
C SER A 200 -0.06 11.11 -1.47
N VAL A 201 0.25 11.88 -2.50
CA VAL A 201 -0.73 12.41 -3.45
C VAL A 201 -0.28 12.04 -4.85
N SER A 202 -1.06 11.19 -5.51
CA SER A 202 -0.76 10.68 -6.85
C SER A 202 -1.66 11.23 -7.96
N VAL A 203 -2.49 12.21 -7.63
CA VAL A 203 -3.54 12.76 -8.49
C VAL A 203 -3.53 14.29 -8.46
N THR A 204 -4.15 14.92 -9.47
CA THR A 204 -4.19 16.38 -9.63
C THR A 204 -4.94 17.07 -8.49
N ASP A 205 -4.42 18.22 -8.04
CA ASP A 205 -4.98 19.08 -6.99
C ASP A 205 -5.27 18.38 -5.65
N GLY A 206 -4.51 17.33 -5.32
CA GLY A 206 -4.66 16.61 -4.07
C GLY A 206 -3.79 17.14 -2.92
N LEU A 207 -4.29 17.03 -1.68
CA LEU A 207 -3.56 17.41 -0.47
C LEU A 207 -3.57 16.29 0.57
N ALA A 208 -2.42 15.68 0.86
CA ALA A 208 -2.24 14.70 1.93
C ALA A 208 -1.47 15.32 3.09
N LEU A 209 -2.06 15.38 4.28
CA LEU A 209 -1.46 15.99 5.48
C LEU A 209 -1.55 15.04 6.68
N GLY A 210 -0.43 14.38 6.99
CA GLY A 210 -0.29 13.42 8.10
C GLY A 210 0.48 12.15 7.70
N ARG A 211 1.06 11.44 8.68
CA ARG A 211 1.85 10.21 8.44
C ARG A 211 1.02 9.14 7.71
N GLY A 212 1.42 8.70 6.52
CA GLY A 212 0.74 7.67 5.75
C GLY A 212 -0.63 8.11 5.20
N SER A 213 -0.90 9.42 5.17
CA SER A 213 -2.10 9.93 4.51
C SER A 213 -2.00 9.75 3.00
N SER A 214 -3.07 9.34 2.32
CA SER A 214 -3.05 9.07 0.87
C SER A 214 -4.22 9.71 0.16
N VAL A 215 -3.96 10.41 -0.95
CA VAL A 215 -4.97 10.98 -1.84
C VAL A 215 -4.79 10.36 -3.22
N THR A 216 -5.79 9.62 -3.66
CA THR A 216 -5.83 8.95 -4.98
C THR A 216 -7.09 9.21 -5.78
N LEU A 217 -7.92 10.13 -5.30
CA LEU A 217 -9.03 10.74 -6.03
C LEU A 217 -8.68 12.21 -6.31
N ALA A 218 -8.83 12.68 -7.55
CA ALA A 218 -8.47 14.05 -7.92
C ALA A 218 -9.25 15.10 -7.09
N ASN A 219 -8.65 16.27 -6.88
CA ASN A 219 -9.23 17.41 -6.14
C ASN A 219 -9.63 17.07 -4.68
N SER A 220 -8.95 16.12 -4.05
CA SER A 220 -9.34 15.56 -2.74
C SER A 220 -8.29 15.82 -1.65
N VAL A 221 -8.72 15.78 -0.39
CA VAL A 221 -7.87 16.08 0.77
C VAL A 221 -7.86 14.91 1.75
N ALA A 222 -6.69 14.37 2.06
CA ALA A 222 -6.52 13.38 3.14
C ALA A 222 -5.89 14.05 4.36
N LEU A 223 -6.64 14.12 5.46
CA LEU A 223 -6.26 14.88 6.65
C LEU A 223 -6.10 13.96 7.88
N GLY A 224 -4.91 13.91 8.46
CA GLY A 224 -4.55 13.05 9.60
C GLY A 224 -3.79 11.77 9.21
N ALA A 225 -3.12 11.15 10.18
CA ALA A 225 -2.27 9.98 9.92
C ALA A 225 -3.06 8.75 9.42
N GLY A 226 -2.64 8.15 8.30
CA GLY A 226 -3.31 6.98 7.71
C GLY A 226 -4.68 7.28 7.09
N SER A 227 -5.05 8.55 6.95
CA SER A 227 -6.30 8.94 6.30
C SER A 227 -6.18 8.72 4.79
N ALA A 228 -7.20 8.14 4.16
CA ALA A 228 -7.24 7.91 2.72
C ALA A 228 -8.41 8.69 2.08
N ALA A 229 -8.13 9.45 1.03
CA ALA A 229 -9.10 10.09 0.16
C ALA A 229 -9.05 9.39 -1.21
N ALA A 230 -9.78 8.29 -1.30
CA ALA A 230 -9.81 7.38 -2.45
C ALA A 230 -11.25 7.21 -2.96
N ALA A 231 -11.40 6.79 -4.22
CA ALA A 231 -12.69 6.39 -4.76
C ALA A 231 -13.24 5.18 -3.98
N VAL A 232 -14.49 5.27 -3.51
CA VAL A 232 -15.17 4.13 -2.84
C VAL A 232 -15.65 3.17 -3.93
N SER A 233 -15.09 1.96 -3.97
CA SER A 233 -15.53 0.89 -4.88
C SER A 233 -16.98 0.53 -4.58
N ALA A 234 -17.83 0.46 -5.60
CA ALA A 234 -19.23 0.06 -5.46
C ALA A 234 -19.42 -1.39 -4.97
N THR A 235 -18.36 -2.20 -4.91
CA THR A 235 -18.48 -3.66 -4.97
C THR A 235 -18.05 -4.47 -3.75
N THR A 236 -17.51 -3.94 -2.64
CA THR A 236 -17.43 -4.76 -1.41
C THR A 236 -17.17 -3.99 -0.11
N ALA A 237 -18.05 -4.23 0.87
CA ALA A 237 -17.96 -3.97 2.31
C ALA A 237 -18.18 -2.54 2.85
N ASN A 238 -19.43 -2.07 2.78
CA ASN A 238 -20.02 -1.26 3.87
C ASN A 238 -21.21 -2.04 4.46
N THR A 239 -20.92 -3.04 5.30
CA THR A 239 -21.91 -3.99 5.84
C THR A 239 -22.42 -3.64 7.24
N THR A 240 -22.26 -2.39 7.72
CA THR A 240 -22.67 -2.04 9.09
C THR A 240 -23.58 -0.82 9.21
N ALA A 241 -24.20 -0.34 8.12
CA ALA A 241 -25.16 0.77 8.21
C ALA A 241 -26.32 0.70 7.20
N ASN A 242 -26.81 -0.50 6.88
CA ASN A 242 -28.09 -0.63 6.17
C ASN A 242 -29.24 -0.60 7.19
N ALA A 243 -29.68 0.59 7.58
CA ALA A 243 -30.95 0.75 8.26
C ALA A 243 -32.08 0.55 7.24
N VAL A 244 -32.80 -0.57 7.35
CA VAL A 244 -34.06 -0.78 6.62
C VAL A 244 -35.12 0.07 7.30
N VAL A 245 -35.46 1.20 6.68
CA VAL A 245 -36.56 2.06 7.14
C VAL A 245 -37.79 1.74 6.29
N SER A 246 -38.83 1.21 6.91
CA SER A 246 -40.12 0.89 6.28
C SER A 246 -40.01 0.04 4.99
N GLY A 247 -39.14 -0.97 5.01
CA GLY A 247 -39.03 -1.95 3.91
C GLY A 247 -38.35 -1.44 2.63
N LYS A 248 -37.84 -0.20 2.62
CA LYS A 248 -37.00 0.32 1.53
C LYS A 248 -35.54 0.39 1.99
N THR A 249 -34.65 -0.22 1.22
CA THR A 249 -33.20 -0.09 1.40
C THR A 249 -32.79 1.34 1.06
N LEU A 250 -32.24 2.08 2.03
CA LEU A 250 -31.68 3.40 1.79
C LEU A 250 -30.30 3.24 1.12
N THR A 251 -30.25 3.39 -0.21
CA THR A 251 -28.99 3.31 -0.97
C THR A 251 -28.21 4.62 -0.78
N LEU A 252 -27.23 4.63 0.12
CA LEU A 252 -26.39 5.80 0.43
C LEU A 252 -25.22 6.01 -0.55
N ASN A 253 -25.16 5.29 -1.66
CA ASN A 253 -23.95 5.20 -2.48
C ASN A 253 -24.15 5.72 -3.90
N GLN A 254 -23.93 7.02 -4.10
CA GLN A 254 -23.38 7.53 -5.36
C GLN A 254 -21.88 7.70 -5.08
N ALA A 255 -21.03 6.85 -5.65
CA ALA A 255 -19.59 6.96 -5.46
C ALA A 255 -19.12 8.33 -6.00
N PRO A 256 -18.54 9.22 -5.17
CA PRO A 256 -18.07 10.51 -5.65
C PRO A 256 -16.94 10.31 -6.68
N THR A 257 -17.07 10.93 -7.85
CA THR A 257 -16.10 10.82 -8.96
C THR A 257 -14.97 11.86 -8.89
N ASN A 258 -15.10 12.91 -8.05
CA ASN A 258 -14.02 13.81 -7.63
C ASN A 258 -14.33 14.44 -6.25
N GLY A 259 -13.32 15.03 -5.59
CA GLY A 259 -13.55 16.02 -4.52
C GLY A 259 -14.01 15.50 -3.16
N VAL A 260 -13.25 14.61 -2.50
CA VAL A 260 -13.58 14.11 -1.15
C VAL A 260 -12.58 14.57 -0.08
N VAL A 261 -13.03 14.70 1.16
CA VAL A 261 -12.14 14.90 2.32
C VAL A 261 -12.11 13.62 3.16
N GLY A 262 -11.00 12.88 3.08
CA GLY A 262 -10.76 11.68 3.86
C GLY A 262 -10.08 12.01 5.20
N VAL A 263 -10.74 11.77 6.32
CA VAL A 263 -10.18 12.03 7.67
C VAL A 263 -9.82 10.75 8.46
N GLY A 264 -10.02 9.57 7.85
CA GLY A 264 -9.87 8.27 8.51
C GLY A 264 -10.89 8.07 9.63
N ASN A 265 -10.56 7.22 10.63
CA ASN A 265 -11.40 6.99 11.82
C ASN A 265 -11.33 8.15 12.82
N ARG A 266 -11.58 9.38 12.37
CA ARG A 266 -11.47 10.61 13.18
C ARG A 266 -12.75 11.42 13.14
N GLN A 267 -13.02 12.10 14.24
CA GLN A 267 -14.13 13.04 14.35
C GLN A 267 -13.75 14.38 13.72
N ILE A 268 -14.58 14.90 12.81
CA ILE A 268 -14.48 16.28 12.34
C ILE A 268 -15.26 17.15 13.33
N GLN A 269 -14.55 17.89 14.18
CA GLN A 269 -15.15 18.76 15.19
C GLN A 269 -15.31 20.18 14.64
N GLY A 270 -16.38 20.89 15.02
CA GLY A 270 -16.61 22.30 14.63
C GLY A 270 -17.32 22.52 13.28
N VAL A 271 -17.94 21.49 12.69
CA VAL A 271 -18.75 21.62 11.47
C VAL A 271 -20.09 22.27 11.80
N ALA A 272 -20.41 23.40 11.17
CA ALA A 272 -21.72 24.06 11.31
C ALA A 272 -22.85 23.22 10.69
N ASP A 273 -24.10 23.54 10.99
CA ASP A 273 -25.24 22.85 10.40
C ASP A 273 -25.27 23.07 8.86
N GLY A 274 -25.04 22.02 8.06
CA GLY A 274 -25.13 22.07 6.60
C GLY A 274 -26.57 22.22 6.08
N ALA A 275 -26.78 22.73 4.86
CA ALA A 275 -28.14 22.84 4.34
C ALA A 275 -28.77 21.45 4.07
N LEU A 276 -30.00 21.17 4.51
CA LEU A 276 -30.74 19.93 4.19
C LEU A 276 -31.63 20.15 2.94
N THR A 277 -31.03 20.15 1.75
CA THR A 277 -31.73 20.27 0.46
C THR A 277 -31.28 19.18 -0.51
N ALA A 278 -32.05 18.94 -1.59
CA ALA A 278 -31.76 17.89 -2.56
C ALA A 278 -30.45 18.10 -3.36
N THR A 279 -29.85 19.28 -3.30
CA THR A 279 -28.60 19.64 -4.00
C THR A 279 -27.47 20.05 -3.05
N SER A 280 -27.64 19.88 -1.73
CA SER A 280 -26.62 20.29 -0.76
C SER A 280 -25.42 19.36 -0.79
N THR A 281 -24.23 19.97 -0.78
CA THR A 281 -22.92 19.28 -0.71
C THR A 281 -22.22 19.51 0.63
N ASP A 282 -22.89 20.12 1.61
CA ASP A 282 -22.32 20.42 2.92
C ASP A 282 -22.11 19.14 3.74
N ALA A 283 -21.05 19.11 4.54
CA ALA A 283 -20.89 18.07 5.54
C ALA A 283 -21.96 18.24 6.63
N VAL A 284 -22.86 17.26 6.77
CA VAL A 284 -23.82 17.25 7.88
C VAL A 284 -23.12 16.90 9.17
N ASN A 285 -23.27 17.75 10.20
CA ASN A 285 -22.60 17.51 11.46
C ASN A 285 -23.33 16.44 12.29
N GLY A 286 -22.68 16.00 13.38
CA GLY A 286 -23.27 15.05 14.30
C GLY A 286 -24.59 15.53 14.91
N ALA A 287 -24.79 16.84 15.07
CA ALA A 287 -26.04 17.40 15.59
C ALA A 287 -27.20 17.25 14.60
N GLN A 288 -27.00 17.44 13.29
CA GLN A 288 -28.00 17.27 12.24
C GLN A 288 -28.35 15.82 11.96
N LEU A 289 -27.34 14.94 11.95
CA LEU A 289 -27.56 13.50 11.87
C LEU A 289 -28.26 13.01 13.14
N PHE A 290 -27.89 13.52 14.31
CA PHE A 290 -28.59 13.25 15.56
C PHE A 290 -29.99 13.83 15.56
N GLN A 291 -30.25 15.01 14.99
CA GLN A 291 -31.58 15.60 14.89
C GLN A 291 -32.47 14.79 13.95
N THR A 292 -31.93 14.35 12.80
CA THR A 292 -32.61 13.47 11.84
C THR A 292 -32.88 12.09 12.44
N ALA A 293 -31.90 11.49 13.12
CA ALA A 293 -32.06 10.24 13.86
C ALA A 293 -33.02 10.40 15.04
N THR A 294 -33.05 11.56 15.70
CA THR A 294 -34.00 11.90 16.76
C THR A 294 -35.40 12.08 16.19
N SER A 295 -35.55 12.68 15.00
CA SER A 295 -36.84 12.78 14.29
C SER A 295 -37.31 11.42 13.78
N LEU A 296 -36.41 10.58 13.28
CA LEU A 296 -36.75 9.22 12.85
C LEU A 296 -37.09 8.33 14.05
N ASN A 297 -36.34 8.44 15.15
CA ASN A 297 -36.65 7.79 16.41
C ASN A 297 -37.94 8.38 17.01
N ALA A 298 -38.21 9.68 16.90
CA ALA A 298 -39.46 10.29 17.31
C ALA A 298 -40.63 9.81 16.46
N ASN A 299 -40.45 9.58 15.15
CA ASN A 299 -41.45 9.01 14.26
C ASN A 299 -41.67 7.51 14.54
N ALA A 300 -40.60 6.74 14.77
CA ALA A 300 -40.69 5.35 15.19
C ALA A 300 -41.33 5.23 16.58
N ASN A 301 -41.02 6.17 17.47
CA ASN A 301 -41.61 6.27 18.79
C ASN A 301 -43.05 6.78 18.74
N ALA A 302 -43.41 7.65 17.80
CA ALA A 302 -44.78 8.09 17.57
C ALA A 302 -45.61 6.95 16.97
N LEU A 303 -45.04 6.18 16.04
CA LEU A 303 -45.64 4.97 15.50
C LEU A 303 -45.78 3.90 16.57
N GLY A 304 -44.75 3.69 17.39
CA GLY A 304 -44.78 2.79 18.55
C GLY A 304 -45.79 3.22 19.59
N THR A 305 -45.83 4.50 19.95
CA THR A 305 -46.81 5.07 20.89
C THR A 305 -48.23 5.00 20.33
N ALA A 306 -48.42 5.27 19.04
CA ALA A 306 -49.70 5.09 18.37
C ALA A 306 -50.12 3.62 18.39
N THR A 307 -49.17 2.69 18.18
CA THR A 307 -49.40 1.25 18.27
C THR A 307 -49.72 0.82 19.71
N SER A 308 -49.02 1.31 20.74
CA SER A 308 -49.34 0.99 22.14
C SER A 308 -50.67 1.59 22.59
N THR A 309 -51.02 2.78 22.08
CA THR A 309 -52.33 3.41 22.28
C THR A 309 -53.44 2.60 21.61
N ALA A 310 -53.21 2.13 20.38
CA ALA A 310 -54.14 1.28 19.65
C ALA A 310 -54.30 -0.11 20.30
N LEU A 311 -53.24 -0.65 20.91
CA LEU A 311 -53.31 -1.87 21.70
C LEU A 311 -54.11 -1.66 23.01
N GLY A 312 -54.03 -0.48 23.64
CA GLY A 312 -54.81 -0.16 24.86
C GLY A 312 -54.35 -0.94 26.11
N GLY A 313 -55.14 -0.92 27.20
CA GLY A 313 -54.85 -1.72 28.41
C GLY A 313 -53.64 -1.26 29.22
N GLY A 314 -53.28 0.03 29.13
CA GLY A 314 -52.10 0.55 29.82
C GLY A 314 -50.76 0.10 29.21
N ALA A 315 -50.74 -0.53 28.02
CA ALA A 315 -49.48 -0.71 27.28
C ALA A 315 -48.86 0.65 27.01
N ALA A 316 -47.58 0.75 27.35
CA ALA A 316 -46.75 1.88 26.99
C ALA A 316 -45.68 1.37 26.02
N TYR A 317 -45.52 2.07 24.91
CA TYR A 317 -44.34 1.87 24.09
C TYR A 317 -43.16 2.54 24.81
N ASN A 318 -42.15 1.74 25.18
CA ASN A 318 -40.95 2.26 25.80
C ASN A 318 -40.05 2.85 24.70
N THR A 319 -40.05 4.18 24.63
CA THR A 319 -39.34 4.98 23.62
C THR A 319 -37.81 4.86 23.67
N THR A 320 -37.26 4.23 24.72
CA THR A 320 -35.83 4.01 24.92
C THR A 320 -35.37 2.62 24.51
N THR A 321 -36.17 1.57 24.74
CA THR A 321 -35.79 0.19 24.42
C THR A 321 -36.44 -0.36 23.14
N GLY A 322 -37.37 0.39 22.54
CA GLY A 322 -38.15 -0.05 21.39
C GLY A 322 -39.17 -1.16 21.72
N ALA A 323 -39.22 -1.58 22.99
CA ALA A 323 -40.08 -2.65 23.46
C ALA A 323 -41.39 -2.07 24.01
N PHE A 324 -42.50 -2.74 23.72
CA PHE A 324 -43.79 -2.44 24.30
C PHE A 324 -43.87 -3.08 25.70
N THR A 325 -44.28 -2.35 26.74
CA THR A 325 -44.72 -3.02 27.97
C THR A 325 -45.97 -3.82 27.66
N ALA A 326 -45.97 -5.06 28.13
CA ALA A 326 -47.07 -5.99 27.94
C ALA A 326 -48.38 -5.32 28.45
N PRO A 327 -49.36 -5.04 27.57
CA PRO A 327 -50.57 -4.33 27.95
C PRO A 327 -51.34 -5.12 29.01
N LEU A 328 -51.65 -4.52 30.15
CA LEU A 328 -52.37 -5.14 31.26
C LEU A 328 -53.86 -4.78 31.21
N TYR A 329 -54.62 -5.60 30.50
CA TYR A 329 -56.06 -5.49 30.45
C TYR A 329 -56.67 -6.05 31.72
N SER A 330 -57.26 -5.17 32.54
CA SER A 330 -58.01 -5.57 33.72
C SER A 330 -59.44 -5.92 33.32
N LEU A 331 -59.75 -7.22 33.37
CA LEU A 331 -61.10 -7.76 33.21
C LEU A 331 -61.50 -8.41 34.54
N ALA A 332 -62.80 -8.68 34.74
CA ALA A 332 -63.28 -9.23 36.02
C ALA A 332 -62.58 -10.55 36.46
N ALA A 333 -62.02 -11.31 35.52
CA ALA A 333 -61.33 -12.58 35.77
C ALA A 333 -59.84 -12.44 36.14
N GLY A 334 -59.27 -11.24 36.09
CA GLY A 334 -57.86 -10.99 36.37
C GLY A 334 -57.21 -10.07 35.34
N THR A 335 -55.91 -9.79 35.52
CA THR A 335 -55.15 -8.89 34.66
C THR A 335 -54.36 -9.68 33.62
N PHE A 336 -54.59 -9.41 32.33
CA PHE A 336 -53.99 -10.15 31.21
C PHE A 336 -53.01 -9.26 30.46
N ASN A 337 -51.83 -9.79 30.14
CA ASN A 337 -50.70 -9.00 29.64
C ASN A 337 -50.55 -8.98 28.10
N ASN A 338 -51.48 -9.56 27.35
CA ASN A 338 -51.57 -9.42 25.88
C ASN A 338 -53.03 -9.52 25.41
N VAL A 339 -53.32 -8.90 24.25
CA VAL A 339 -54.70 -8.80 23.70
C VAL A 339 -55.30 -10.17 23.47
N GLY A 340 -54.53 -11.14 22.96
CA GLY A 340 -55.01 -12.48 22.64
C GLY A 340 -55.54 -13.20 23.87
N SER A 341 -54.76 -13.26 24.94
CA SER A 341 -55.17 -13.86 26.22
C SER A 341 -56.35 -13.13 26.87
N ALA A 342 -56.39 -11.79 26.79
CA ALA A 342 -57.51 -10.99 27.28
C ALA A 342 -58.81 -11.27 26.49
N LEU A 343 -58.71 -11.44 25.17
CA LEU A 343 -59.83 -11.78 24.30
C LEU A 343 -60.30 -13.22 24.51
N THR A 344 -59.39 -14.17 24.68
CA THR A 344 -59.71 -15.57 25.05
C THR A 344 -60.42 -15.65 26.41
N ALA A 345 -60.03 -14.81 27.37
CA ALA A 345 -60.70 -14.70 28.67
C ALA A 345 -62.10 -14.04 28.59
N LEU A 346 -62.32 -13.18 27.59
CA LEU A 346 -63.64 -12.60 27.29
C LEU A 346 -64.54 -13.62 26.57
N ASP A 347 -63.97 -14.43 25.68
CA ASP A 347 -64.65 -15.47 24.88
C ASP A 347 -65.17 -16.63 25.74
N THR A 348 -64.40 -17.05 26.74
CA THR A 348 -64.77 -18.17 27.64
C THR A 348 -65.83 -17.83 28.70
N GLN A 349 -66.20 -16.56 28.90
CA GLN A 349 -67.25 -16.17 29.87
C GLN A 349 -68.56 -15.66 29.24
N GLY A 350 -68.60 -15.54 27.90
CA GLY A 350 -69.75 -15.00 27.18
C GLY A 350 -69.96 -13.50 27.39
N SER A 351 -70.55 -12.85 26.38
CA SER A 351 -70.75 -11.40 26.36
C SER A 351 -71.75 -10.96 27.45
N LYS A 352 -71.81 -9.66 27.75
CA LYS A 352 -72.67 -9.10 28.83
C LYS A 352 -74.12 -9.61 28.80
N TYR A 353 -74.62 -9.92 27.62
CA TYR A 353 -75.98 -10.38 27.37
C TYR A 353 -76.13 -11.90 27.25
N PHE A 354 -75.04 -12.67 27.12
CA PHE A 354 -75.05 -14.13 27.06
C PHE A 354 -74.09 -14.70 28.11
N LYS A 355 -74.60 -14.96 29.32
CA LYS A 355 -73.85 -15.67 30.37
C LYS A 355 -74.30 -17.12 30.42
N ALA A 356 -73.38 -18.06 30.22
CA ALA A 356 -73.63 -19.48 30.42
C ALA A 356 -72.96 -19.95 31.71
N ASN A 357 -73.74 -20.18 32.78
CA ASN A 357 -73.24 -20.79 34.01
C ASN A 357 -73.37 -22.32 33.93
N SER A 358 -72.35 -23.00 33.39
CA SER A 358 -72.37 -24.46 33.26
C SER A 358 -70.97 -25.06 33.28
N ALA A 359 -70.85 -26.25 33.88
CA ALA A 359 -69.63 -27.05 33.88
C ALA A 359 -69.52 -28.02 32.67
N LEU A 360 -70.49 -27.99 31.74
CA LEU A 360 -70.53 -28.85 30.54
C LEU A 360 -69.83 -28.19 29.35
N ALA A 361 -69.48 -28.98 28.33
CA ALA A 361 -68.74 -28.52 27.15
C ALA A 361 -69.37 -27.29 26.46
N GLY A 362 -68.55 -26.45 25.82
CA GLY A 362 -69.01 -25.25 25.10
C GLY A 362 -69.99 -25.56 23.96
N ALA A 363 -70.77 -24.56 23.54
CA ALA A 363 -71.64 -24.70 22.37
C ALA A 363 -70.78 -24.89 21.10
N ASN A 364 -71.11 -25.88 20.28
CA ASN A 364 -70.37 -26.27 19.09
C ASN A 364 -71.17 -25.94 17.82
N ALA A 365 -70.81 -24.83 17.18
CA ALA A 365 -71.37 -24.37 15.91
C ALA A 365 -70.43 -24.70 14.73
N SER A 366 -70.00 -25.96 14.63
CA SER A 366 -69.01 -26.39 13.62
C SER A 366 -69.58 -26.53 12.21
N GLY A 367 -70.90 -26.59 12.07
CA GLY A 367 -71.53 -26.47 10.76
C GLY A 367 -71.26 -25.08 10.18
N THR A 368 -70.94 -24.99 8.89
CA THR A 368 -70.65 -23.71 8.23
C THR A 368 -71.83 -22.75 8.38
N ASN A 369 -71.63 -21.54 8.94
CA ASN A 369 -72.66 -20.55 9.35
C ASN A 369 -73.63 -20.99 10.46
N ALA A 370 -73.28 -21.98 11.26
CA ALA A 370 -74.17 -22.43 12.32
C ALA A 370 -74.17 -21.48 13.53
N ILE A 371 -75.25 -21.50 14.31
CA ILE A 371 -75.36 -20.80 15.60
C ILE A 371 -75.65 -21.84 16.68
N ALA A 372 -74.71 -22.05 17.59
CA ALA A 372 -74.92 -22.86 18.78
C ALA A 372 -74.82 -21.97 20.02
N ALA A 373 -75.86 -21.95 20.86
CA ALA A 373 -75.83 -21.19 22.11
C ALA A 373 -76.52 -21.97 23.24
N GLY A 374 -75.75 -22.28 24.29
CA GLY A 374 -76.13 -23.14 25.41
C GLY A 374 -75.11 -24.27 25.62
N PRO A 375 -74.87 -24.71 26.87
CA PRO A 375 -73.84 -25.70 27.15
C PRO A 375 -74.11 -27.02 26.40
N ALA A 376 -73.12 -27.52 25.68
CA ALA A 376 -73.13 -28.71 24.82
C ALA A 376 -74.13 -28.68 23.64
N ALA A 377 -74.65 -27.51 23.23
CA ALA A 377 -75.45 -27.39 21.99
C ALA A 377 -74.60 -27.71 20.75
N GLN A 378 -75.14 -28.44 19.77
CA GLN A 378 -74.42 -28.91 18.59
C GLN A 378 -75.15 -28.55 17.29
N ALA A 379 -74.73 -27.49 16.65
CA ALA A 379 -75.21 -27.06 15.34
C ALA A 379 -74.13 -27.43 14.30
N THR A 380 -74.12 -28.70 13.91
CA THR A 380 -73.05 -29.30 13.09
C THR A 380 -73.43 -29.43 11.63
N GLY A 381 -74.72 -29.38 11.31
CA GLY A 381 -75.18 -29.19 9.93
C GLY A 381 -74.89 -27.78 9.44
N THR A 382 -74.63 -27.61 8.15
CA THR A 382 -74.45 -26.28 7.52
C THR A 382 -75.67 -25.39 7.80
N ASN A 383 -75.49 -24.11 8.12
CA ASN A 383 -76.53 -23.13 8.47
C ASN A 383 -77.42 -23.49 9.67
N SER A 384 -77.07 -24.52 10.43
CA SER A 384 -77.94 -24.97 11.49
C SER A 384 -77.93 -24.05 12.70
N ALA A 385 -79.02 -24.06 13.46
CA ALA A 385 -79.12 -23.29 14.69
C ALA A 385 -79.60 -24.18 15.85
N ALA A 386 -78.79 -24.29 16.90
CA ALA A 386 -79.08 -25.07 18.09
C ALA A 386 -79.00 -24.17 19.34
N PHE A 387 -80.17 -23.85 19.89
CA PHE A 387 -80.29 -22.99 21.06
C PHE A 387 -80.81 -23.79 22.26
N GLY A 388 -79.99 -23.93 23.32
CA GLY A 388 -80.32 -24.64 24.55
C GLY A 388 -79.36 -25.77 24.90
N ASN A 389 -79.31 -26.17 26.17
CA ASN A 389 -78.40 -27.22 26.66
C ASN A 389 -78.58 -28.55 25.88
N GLY A 390 -77.54 -29.00 25.18
CA GLY A 390 -77.58 -30.24 24.38
C GLY A 390 -78.51 -30.27 23.16
N ALA A 391 -79.05 -29.13 22.68
CA ALA A 391 -79.84 -29.09 21.43
C ALA A 391 -78.97 -29.48 20.23
N SER A 392 -79.49 -30.24 19.27
CA SER A 392 -78.68 -30.80 18.17
C SER A 392 -79.33 -30.66 16.80
N VAL A 393 -78.59 -30.09 15.86
CA VAL A 393 -78.94 -30.07 14.45
C VAL A 393 -77.74 -30.57 13.66
N SER A 394 -77.86 -31.78 13.13
CA SER A 394 -76.78 -32.43 12.38
C SER A 394 -76.93 -32.31 10.88
N VAL A 395 -78.11 -31.89 10.42
CA VAL A 395 -78.47 -31.73 9.03
C VAL A 395 -78.56 -30.26 8.69
N THR A 396 -78.29 -29.95 7.43
CA THR A 396 -78.28 -28.57 6.94
C THR A 396 -79.59 -27.82 7.22
N ASP A 397 -79.49 -26.52 7.51
CA ASP A 397 -80.58 -25.56 7.71
C ASP A 397 -81.62 -25.92 8.79
N GLY A 398 -81.31 -26.87 9.69
CA GLY A 398 -82.22 -27.20 10.78
C GLY A 398 -82.17 -26.16 11.92
N LEU A 399 -83.30 -25.98 12.59
CA LEU A 399 -83.38 -25.16 13.81
C LEU A 399 -83.94 -25.99 14.97
N ALA A 400 -83.11 -26.22 15.98
CA ALA A 400 -83.49 -26.84 17.24
C ALA A 400 -83.47 -25.78 18.33
N LEU A 401 -84.66 -25.38 18.80
CA LEU A 401 -84.82 -24.34 19.81
C LEU A 401 -85.43 -24.94 21.09
N GLY A 402 -84.56 -25.23 22.08
CA GLY A 402 -84.88 -25.80 23.39
C GLY A 402 -83.92 -26.92 23.82
N ARG A 403 -83.74 -27.14 25.14
CA ARG A 403 -82.87 -28.19 25.72
C ARG A 403 -83.13 -29.56 25.06
N GLY A 404 -82.10 -30.17 24.48
CA GLY A 404 -82.17 -31.49 23.85
C GLY A 404 -83.09 -31.64 22.63
N SER A 405 -83.58 -30.56 22.00
CA SER A 405 -84.34 -30.64 20.74
C SER A 405 -83.45 -31.10 19.58
N SER A 406 -83.99 -31.84 18.62
CA SER A 406 -83.21 -32.43 17.53
C SER A 406 -83.82 -32.27 16.15
N VAL A 407 -83.00 -31.87 15.19
CA VAL A 407 -83.37 -31.84 13.77
C VAL A 407 -82.43 -32.75 13.01
N THR A 408 -83.01 -33.78 12.38
CA THR A 408 -82.28 -34.80 11.62
C THR A 408 -82.85 -34.97 10.22
N LEU A 409 -84.01 -34.41 9.94
CA LEU A 409 -84.48 -34.14 8.60
C LEU A 409 -84.01 -32.74 8.21
N ALA A 410 -83.20 -32.63 7.17
CA ALA A 410 -82.62 -31.35 6.76
C ALA A 410 -83.71 -30.28 6.65
N ASN A 411 -83.34 -29.08 7.07
CA ASN A 411 -84.14 -27.88 6.92
C ASN A 411 -85.44 -27.86 7.73
N SER A 412 -85.51 -28.67 8.78
CA SER A 412 -86.69 -28.78 9.61
C SER A 412 -86.54 -27.97 10.90
N VAL A 413 -87.66 -27.66 11.54
CA VAL A 413 -87.64 -26.88 12.79
C VAL A 413 -88.22 -27.74 13.89
N ALA A 414 -87.41 -28.02 14.91
CA ALA A 414 -87.84 -28.64 16.15
C ALA A 414 -88.01 -27.53 17.19
N LEU A 415 -89.26 -27.16 17.46
CA LEU A 415 -89.58 -26.06 18.36
C LEU A 415 -90.00 -26.60 19.74
N GLY A 416 -89.26 -26.22 20.77
CA GLY A 416 -89.46 -26.63 22.18
C GLY A 416 -88.51 -27.73 22.64
N ALA A 417 -88.25 -27.82 23.95
CA ALA A 417 -87.35 -28.81 24.55
C ALA A 417 -87.74 -30.25 24.16
N GLY A 418 -86.80 -31.02 23.61
CA GLY A 418 -86.98 -32.40 23.18
C GLY A 418 -87.80 -32.65 21.89
N SER A 419 -88.27 -31.62 21.17
CA SER A 419 -88.98 -31.80 19.89
C SER A 419 -88.06 -32.41 18.81
N ALA A 420 -88.62 -33.20 17.89
CA ALA A 420 -87.89 -33.86 16.80
C ALA A 420 -88.54 -33.59 15.44
N ALA A 421 -87.73 -33.24 14.45
CA ALA A 421 -88.18 -33.03 13.08
C ALA A 421 -87.46 -34.02 12.13
N ALA A 422 -88.23 -35.04 11.69
CA ALA A 422 -87.78 -36.26 11.03
C ALA A 422 -88.71 -36.63 9.85
N ALA A 423 -88.22 -37.35 8.83
CA ALA A 423 -89.05 -37.81 7.69
C ALA A 423 -90.14 -38.82 8.13
N VAL A 424 -91.33 -38.77 7.54
CA VAL A 424 -92.39 -39.79 7.72
C VAL A 424 -92.32 -40.81 6.56
N SER A 425 -92.61 -42.10 6.79
CA SER A 425 -92.43 -43.21 5.82
C SER A 425 -93.75 -43.66 5.17
N ALA A 426 -93.75 -43.88 3.84
CA ALA A 426 -94.95 -44.05 3.00
C ALA A 426 -95.67 -45.43 3.04
N THR A 427 -95.38 -46.35 3.99
CA THR A 427 -95.77 -47.78 3.90
C THR A 427 -96.98 -48.31 4.70
N THR A 428 -97.78 -47.55 5.45
CA THR A 428 -99.03 -48.11 6.03
C THR A 428 -100.10 -47.07 6.42
N ALA A 429 -101.21 -47.09 5.69
CA ALA A 429 -102.61 -46.90 6.10
C ALA A 429 -103.05 -45.59 6.82
N ASN A 430 -103.69 -44.69 6.07
CA ASN A 430 -105.04 -44.24 6.44
C ASN A 430 -105.89 -43.94 5.19
N THR A 431 -106.35 -45.03 4.57
CA THR A 431 -107.39 -45.09 3.54
C THR A 431 -108.75 -45.35 4.19
N THR A 432 -109.47 -44.29 4.58
CA THR A 432 -110.92 -44.27 4.86
C THR A 432 -111.32 -42.78 4.96
N ALA A 433 -112.05 -42.11 4.07
CA ALA A 433 -113.08 -42.52 3.12
C ALA A 433 -113.12 -41.61 1.87
N ASN A 434 -113.53 -42.23 0.76
CA ASN A 434 -113.40 -41.80 -0.64
C ASN A 434 -114.43 -40.74 -1.10
N ALA A 435 -114.02 -39.88 -2.02
CA ALA A 435 -114.89 -39.26 -3.02
C ALA A 435 -114.35 -39.53 -4.43
N VAL A 436 -115.22 -40.00 -5.33
CA VAL A 436 -114.93 -40.18 -6.76
C VAL A 436 -115.40 -38.92 -7.49
N VAL A 437 -114.47 -38.23 -8.18
CA VAL A 437 -114.76 -37.11 -9.08
C VAL A 437 -114.17 -37.43 -10.45
N SER A 438 -114.99 -37.37 -11.49
CA SER A 438 -114.61 -37.66 -12.89
C SER A 438 -113.96 -39.04 -13.13
N GLY A 439 -114.42 -40.08 -12.43
CA GLY A 439 -114.09 -41.48 -12.74
C GLY A 439 -112.78 -42.04 -12.17
N LYS A 440 -112.02 -41.29 -11.36
CA LYS A 440 -110.83 -41.77 -10.62
C LYS A 440 -110.95 -41.51 -9.10
N THR A 441 -110.53 -42.48 -8.28
CA THR A 441 -110.48 -42.36 -6.80
C THR A 441 -109.31 -41.46 -6.35
N LEU A 442 -109.59 -40.44 -5.52
CA LEU A 442 -108.57 -39.55 -4.94
C LEU A 442 -107.76 -40.29 -3.85
N THR A 443 -106.48 -40.53 -4.13
CA THR A 443 -105.53 -41.12 -3.17
C THR A 443 -104.70 -39.99 -2.54
N ILE A 444 -104.88 -39.72 -1.24
CA ILE A 444 -103.99 -38.82 -0.47
C ILE A 444 -102.90 -39.68 0.16
N ASN A 445 -101.74 -39.80 -0.51
CA ASN A 445 -100.57 -40.49 0.03
C ASN A 445 -99.28 -39.88 -0.54
N GLN A 446 -98.65 -38.96 0.20
CA GLN A 446 -97.21 -38.64 0.05
C GLN A 446 -96.70 -38.15 1.41
N SER A 447 -95.80 -38.92 2.03
CA SER A 447 -95.10 -38.49 3.24
C SER A 447 -94.05 -37.41 2.94
N PRO A 448 -93.91 -36.38 3.78
CA PRO A 448 -92.88 -35.35 3.61
C PRO A 448 -91.46 -35.91 3.81
N THR A 449 -90.55 -35.59 2.89
CA THR A 449 -89.15 -36.07 2.82
C THR A 449 -88.09 -35.03 3.20
N ASN A 450 -88.45 -33.77 3.46
CA ASN A 450 -87.60 -32.74 4.09
C ASN A 450 -88.47 -31.60 4.65
N GLY A 451 -87.98 -30.83 5.63
CA GLY A 451 -88.64 -29.60 6.11
C GLY A 451 -90.02 -29.84 6.74
N VAL A 452 -90.03 -30.23 8.00
CA VAL A 452 -91.25 -30.30 8.81
C VAL A 452 -91.08 -29.46 10.08
N VAL A 453 -92.14 -28.80 10.52
CA VAL A 453 -92.12 -28.13 11.82
C VAL A 453 -92.63 -29.13 12.85
N GLY A 454 -91.68 -29.79 13.52
CA GLY A 454 -91.96 -30.67 14.64
C GLY A 454 -92.23 -29.83 15.88
N VAL A 455 -93.51 -29.59 16.19
CA VAL A 455 -93.93 -28.90 17.44
C VAL A 455 -94.18 -29.87 18.60
N GLY A 456 -93.98 -31.18 18.38
CA GLY A 456 -94.41 -32.24 19.29
C GLY A 456 -95.94 -32.31 19.41
N ASN A 457 -96.46 -32.77 20.54
CA ASN A 457 -97.92 -32.88 20.79
C ASN A 457 -98.55 -31.56 21.25
N ARG A 458 -98.30 -30.46 20.53
CA ARG A 458 -98.80 -29.13 20.90
C ARG A 458 -99.79 -28.64 19.86
N GLN A 459 -100.92 -28.14 20.33
CA GLN A 459 -101.90 -27.50 19.47
C GLN A 459 -101.32 -26.19 18.92
N ILE A 460 -101.51 -25.97 17.61
CA ILE A 460 -101.30 -24.65 17.01
C ILE A 460 -102.62 -23.91 17.11
N GLN A 461 -102.74 -23.03 18.10
CA GLN A 461 -103.92 -22.17 18.29
C GLN A 461 -103.69 -20.81 17.65
N GLY A 462 -104.76 -20.14 17.23
CA GLY A 462 -104.66 -18.90 16.46
C GLY A 462 -104.26 -19.12 15.00
N VAL A 463 -104.40 -20.35 14.50
CA VAL A 463 -104.28 -20.64 13.07
C VAL A 463 -105.48 -20.01 12.38
N ALA A 464 -105.26 -18.80 11.87
CA ALA A 464 -106.14 -18.18 10.91
C ALA A 464 -106.39 -19.13 9.73
N ASP A 465 -107.41 -18.88 8.91
CA ASP A 465 -107.65 -19.62 7.66
C ASP A 465 -106.30 -19.73 6.88
N GLY A 466 -105.58 -20.87 7.01
CA GLY A 466 -104.27 -21.14 6.41
C GLY A 466 -104.37 -21.44 4.92
N ALA A 467 -103.72 -20.63 4.09
CA ALA A 467 -104.05 -20.45 2.69
C ALA A 467 -104.34 -21.78 1.96
N LEU A 468 -105.55 -21.98 1.43
CA LEU A 468 -105.94 -23.24 0.76
C LEU A 468 -105.28 -23.31 -0.63
N THR A 469 -103.99 -23.68 -0.66
CA THR A 469 -103.06 -23.78 -1.82
C THR A 469 -102.41 -25.17 -1.88
N ALA A 470 -102.08 -25.70 -3.08
CA ALA A 470 -101.66 -27.09 -3.27
C ALA A 470 -100.37 -27.49 -2.53
N THR A 471 -99.45 -26.54 -2.38
CA THR A 471 -98.24 -26.70 -1.56
C THR A 471 -98.39 -25.98 -0.24
N SER A 472 -99.60 -25.51 0.13
CA SER A 472 -99.86 -24.86 1.41
C SER A 472 -99.27 -25.73 2.49
N THR A 473 -98.16 -25.26 3.01
CA THR A 473 -97.61 -25.73 4.26
C THR A 473 -98.31 -25.05 5.42
N ASP A 474 -99.13 -24.02 5.16
CA ASP A 474 -100.01 -23.47 6.18
C ASP A 474 -100.90 -24.61 6.66
N ALA A 475 -101.13 -24.62 7.96
CA ALA A 475 -102.15 -25.45 8.52
C ALA A 475 -103.51 -24.92 8.04
N VAL A 476 -104.22 -25.70 7.22
CA VAL A 476 -105.59 -25.37 6.82
C VAL A 476 -106.50 -25.55 8.03
N ASN A 477 -107.28 -24.53 8.35
CA ASN A 477 -108.24 -24.60 9.44
C ASN A 477 -109.59 -25.14 8.96
N GLY A 478 -110.50 -25.43 9.90
CA GLY A 478 -111.79 -26.06 9.59
C GLY A 478 -112.69 -25.26 8.63
N SER A 479 -112.67 -23.92 8.67
CA SER A 479 -113.48 -23.06 7.78
C SER A 479 -113.07 -23.18 6.31
N GLN A 480 -111.81 -23.52 6.03
CA GLN A 480 -111.28 -23.53 4.68
C GLN A 480 -111.61 -24.81 3.93
N LEU A 481 -111.63 -25.93 4.62
CA LEU A 481 -112.06 -27.18 4.01
C LEU A 481 -113.52 -27.07 3.51
N PHE A 482 -114.37 -26.35 4.25
CA PHE A 482 -115.74 -26.05 3.83
C PHE A 482 -115.80 -25.13 2.60
N LYS A 483 -114.95 -24.08 2.52
CA LYS A 483 -114.81 -23.23 1.32
C LYS A 483 -114.37 -24.02 0.07
N ALA A 484 -113.44 -24.99 0.23
CA ALA A 484 -112.98 -25.80 -0.89
C ALA A 484 -114.12 -26.57 -1.58
N ALA A 485 -115.06 -27.11 -0.81
CA ALA A 485 -116.19 -27.86 -1.34
C ALA A 485 -117.11 -26.98 -2.21
N THR A 486 -117.40 -25.76 -1.77
CA THR A 486 -118.19 -24.78 -2.54
C THR A 486 -117.46 -24.32 -3.81
N ASN A 487 -116.14 -24.14 -3.71
CA ASN A 487 -115.31 -23.74 -4.85
C ASN A 487 -115.25 -24.79 -5.95
N LEU A 488 -115.41 -26.08 -5.65
CA LEU A 488 -115.39 -27.12 -6.68
C LEU A 488 -116.57 -27.00 -7.66
N ASN A 489 -117.73 -26.60 -7.15
CA ASN A 489 -118.90 -26.29 -7.98
C ASN A 489 -118.67 -25.01 -8.80
N SER A 490 -118.06 -23.98 -8.20
CA SER A 490 -117.60 -22.79 -8.91
C SER A 490 -116.57 -23.13 -9.99
N ASN A 491 -115.69 -24.09 -9.76
CA ASN A 491 -114.65 -24.48 -10.71
C ASN A 491 -115.22 -25.18 -11.95
N THR A 492 -116.30 -25.95 -11.79
CA THR A 492 -116.96 -26.57 -12.94
C THR A 492 -117.62 -25.52 -13.83
N ASN A 493 -118.26 -24.53 -13.20
CA ASN A 493 -118.78 -23.36 -13.90
C ASN A 493 -117.66 -22.50 -14.52
N ALA A 494 -116.53 -22.38 -13.82
CA ALA A 494 -115.34 -21.72 -14.32
C ALA A 494 -114.70 -22.47 -15.48
N LEU A 495 -114.77 -23.81 -15.53
CA LEU A 495 -114.20 -24.59 -16.64
C LEU A 495 -115.00 -24.40 -17.93
N GLY A 496 -116.34 -24.36 -17.85
CA GLY A 496 -117.16 -23.97 -18.99
C GLY A 496 -116.91 -22.52 -19.40
N ALA A 497 -116.82 -21.59 -18.45
CA ALA A 497 -116.42 -20.20 -18.73
C ALA A 497 -115.01 -20.09 -19.33
N ALA A 498 -114.08 -20.93 -18.88
CA ALA A 498 -112.72 -21.01 -19.37
C ALA A 498 -112.68 -21.58 -20.78
N THR A 499 -113.57 -22.50 -21.14
CA THR A 499 -113.66 -23.02 -22.51
C THR A 499 -114.10 -21.91 -23.47
N THR A 500 -115.03 -21.05 -23.06
CA THR A 500 -115.38 -19.85 -23.86
C THR A 500 -114.35 -18.75 -23.82
N ALA A 501 -113.60 -18.59 -22.72
CA ALA A 501 -112.45 -17.69 -22.67
C ALA A 501 -111.28 -18.19 -23.52
N ALA A 502 -111.09 -19.51 -23.61
CA ALA A 502 -110.04 -20.17 -24.38
C ALA A 502 -110.36 -20.18 -25.88
N LEU A 503 -111.63 -20.34 -26.26
CA LEU A 503 -112.10 -19.97 -27.59
C LEU A 503 -111.78 -18.49 -27.78
N GLY A 504 -112.31 -17.60 -26.94
CA GLY A 504 -111.96 -16.18 -26.85
C GLY A 504 -112.98 -15.27 -27.56
N GLY A 505 -112.69 -13.97 -27.67
CA GLY A 505 -113.51 -13.05 -28.45
C GLY A 505 -114.94 -12.80 -27.93
N GLY A 506 -115.20 -12.91 -26.63
CA GLY A 506 -116.54 -12.63 -26.08
C GLY A 506 -117.54 -13.78 -26.24
N ALA A 507 -117.10 -14.97 -26.61
CA ALA A 507 -117.86 -16.19 -26.36
C ALA A 507 -118.15 -16.31 -24.85
N ALA A 508 -119.35 -16.74 -24.47
CA ALA A 508 -119.80 -16.83 -23.08
C ALA A 508 -120.48 -18.18 -22.79
N TYR A 509 -120.25 -18.71 -21.58
CA TYR A 509 -120.80 -19.97 -21.08
C TYR A 509 -121.95 -19.75 -20.10
N ASN A 510 -123.03 -20.51 -20.24
CA ASN A 510 -124.15 -20.48 -19.29
C ASN A 510 -123.94 -21.46 -18.13
N THR A 511 -123.74 -20.92 -16.92
CA THR A 511 -123.44 -21.68 -15.68
C THR A 511 -124.61 -22.48 -15.11
N THR A 512 -125.81 -22.30 -15.65
CA THR A 512 -127.01 -23.05 -15.23
C THR A 512 -127.33 -24.18 -16.20
N THR A 513 -127.06 -24.01 -17.50
CA THR A 513 -127.50 -24.96 -18.55
C THR A 513 -126.37 -25.66 -19.32
N GLY A 514 -125.16 -25.11 -19.36
CA GLY A 514 -124.00 -25.74 -20.01
C GLY A 514 -123.69 -25.36 -21.46
N ALA A 515 -124.30 -24.31 -22.05
CA ALA A 515 -124.15 -23.94 -23.48
C ALA A 515 -123.24 -22.70 -23.73
N TYR A 516 -122.73 -22.52 -24.97
CA TYR A 516 -121.76 -21.47 -25.39
C TYR A 516 -122.28 -20.51 -26.50
N THR A 517 -121.85 -19.24 -26.53
CA THR A 517 -122.06 -18.27 -27.64
C THR A 517 -120.82 -18.10 -28.56
N ALA A 518 -120.97 -17.57 -29.79
CA ALA A 518 -119.89 -17.49 -30.79
C ALA A 518 -118.83 -16.39 -30.50
N PRO A 519 -117.54 -16.63 -30.80
CA PRO A 519 -116.43 -15.72 -30.48
C PRO A 519 -116.15 -14.62 -31.54
N LEU A 520 -115.50 -13.51 -31.15
CA LEU A 520 -115.09 -12.32 -31.92
C LEU A 520 -113.66 -11.85 -31.54
N TYR A 521 -112.66 -12.25 -32.32
CA TYR A 521 -111.23 -11.96 -32.14
C TYR A 521 -110.81 -10.65 -32.83
N SER A 522 -110.36 -9.67 -32.07
CA SER A 522 -109.80 -8.44 -32.65
C SER A 522 -108.28 -8.53 -32.75
N LEU A 523 -107.75 -8.41 -33.95
CA LEU A 523 -106.32 -8.33 -34.28
C LEU A 523 -106.04 -6.95 -34.90
N ALA A 524 -104.76 -6.56 -35.02
CA ALA A 524 -104.38 -5.25 -35.60
C ALA A 524 -104.96 -4.99 -37.00
N ALA A 525 -105.29 -6.04 -37.75
CA ALA A 525 -105.90 -5.98 -39.08
C ALA A 525 -107.45 -5.94 -39.08
N GLY A 526 -108.13 -6.18 -37.95
CA GLY A 526 -109.60 -6.19 -37.86
C GLY A 526 -110.17 -7.25 -36.90
N THR A 527 -111.51 -7.35 -36.85
CA THR A 527 -112.24 -8.28 -35.95
C THR A 527 -112.78 -9.49 -36.69
N PHE A 528 -112.50 -10.69 -36.21
CA PHE A 528 -112.77 -11.98 -36.86
C PHE A 528 -113.57 -12.89 -35.93
N ASN A 529 -114.66 -13.50 -36.41
CA ASN A 529 -115.54 -14.31 -35.57
C ASN A 529 -115.24 -15.83 -35.60
N ASN A 530 -114.10 -16.23 -36.16
CA ASN A 530 -113.60 -17.58 -36.09
C ASN A 530 -112.06 -17.61 -36.11
N VAL A 531 -111.49 -18.70 -35.60
CA VAL A 531 -110.06 -18.86 -35.38
C VAL A 531 -109.26 -18.95 -36.69
N GLY A 532 -109.83 -19.48 -37.78
CA GLY A 532 -109.14 -19.64 -39.06
C GLY A 532 -108.80 -18.31 -39.74
N ALA A 533 -109.75 -17.37 -39.76
CA ALA A 533 -109.52 -16.03 -40.31
C ALA A 533 -108.54 -15.20 -39.47
N ALA A 534 -108.52 -15.42 -38.14
CA ALA A 534 -107.52 -14.81 -37.25
C ALA A 534 -106.11 -15.36 -37.50
N LEU A 535 -105.96 -16.64 -37.84
CA LEU A 535 -104.65 -17.24 -38.16
C LEU A 535 -104.07 -16.72 -39.48
N THR A 536 -104.88 -16.52 -40.53
CA THR A 536 -104.41 -15.92 -41.79
C THR A 536 -103.89 -14.49 -41.60
N ALA A 537 -104.46 -13.73 -40.65
CA ALA A 537 -103.96 -12.42 -40.28
C ALA A 537 -102.67 -12.47 -39.43
N MET A 538 -102.35 -13.60 -38.80
CA MET A 538 -101.09 -13.82 -38.05
C MET A 538 -99.92 -14.20 -38.97
N ASP A 539 -100.16 -14.86 -40.10
CA ASP A 539 -99.10 -15.24 -41.07
C ASP A 539 -98.34 -14.02 -41.66
N GLY A 540 -98.96 -12.83 -41.69
CA GLY A 540 -98.30 -11.60 -42.13
C GLY A 540 -97.50 -10.85 -41.05
N GLN A 541 -97.62 -11.23 -39.76
CA GLN A 541 -97.02 -10.50 -38.62
C GLN A 541 -96.25 -11.39 -37.62
N GLY A 542 -96.21 -12.71 -37.88
CA GLY A 542 -95.49 -13.70 -37.10
C GLY A 542 -96.25 -14.27 -35.89
N THR A 543 -95.69 -15.33 -35.28
CA THR A 543 -96.24 -16.10 -34.16
C THR A 543 -95.93 -15.48 -32.78
N LYS A 544 -96.37 -16.11 -31.67
CA LYS A 544 -96.16 -15.57 -30.30
C LYS A 544 -94.69 -15.34 -29.95
N TYR A 545 -93.80 -16.26 -30.36
CA TYR A 545 -92.36 -16.19 -30.07
C TYR A 545 -91.56 -15.54 -31.20
N PHE A 546 -92.12 -15.45 -32.41
CA PHE A 546 -91.49 -14.79 -33.55
C PHE A 546 -92.40 -13.69 -34.06
N LYS A 547 -92.24 -12.48 -33.53
CA LYS A 547 -92.98 -11.27 -33.97
C LYS A 547 -92.13 -10.53 -35.00
N SER A 548 -92.59 -10.40 -36.24
CA SER A 548 -91.96 -9.52 -37.23
C SER A 548 -92.86 -8.31 -37.48
N ASN A 549 -92.54 -7.19 -36.82
CA ASN A 549 -93.21 -5.91 -37.11
C ASN A 549 -92.51 -5.26 -38.31
N SER A 550 -92.90 -5.64 -39.54
CA SER A 550 -92.32 -5.08 -40.76
C SER A 550 -93.32 -4.93 -41.89
N PHE A 551 -93.07 -3.92 -42.73
CA PHE A 551 -93.76 -3.67 -44.00
C PHE A 551 -92.92 -4.07 -45.23
N GLY A 552 -91.70 -4.61 -45.03
CA GLY A 552 -90.81 -5.06 -46.12
C GLY A 552 -91.25 -6.40 -46.73
N ASN A 553 -90.61 -6.84 -47.82
CA ASN A 553 -91.00 -8.09 -48.48
C ASN A 553 -90.74 -9.29 -47.55
N GLY A 554 -91.47 -10.39 -47.79
CA GLY A 554 -91.32 -11.62 -47.00
C GLY A 554 -89.88 -12.18 -47.04
N SER A 555 -89.51 -12.92 -45.99
CA SER A 555 -88.25 -13.65 -45.99
C SER A 555 -88.26 -14.74 -47.07
N THR A 556 -87.10 -14.99 -47.68
CA THR A 556 -86.91 -15.99 -48.74
C THR A 556 -85.95 -17.08 -48.23
N ALA A 557 -86.50 -18.21 -47.81
CA ALA A 557 -85.76 -19.43 -47.46
C ALA A 557 -85.98 -20.48 -48.56
N THR A 558 -85.09 -20.53 -49.56
CA THR A 558 -85.21 -21.45 -50.72
C THR A 558 -84.14 -22.54 -50.75
N GLY A 559 -83.10 -22.42 -49.94
CA GLY A 559 -82.11 -23.49 -49.78
C GLY A 559 -82.68 -24.67 -49.00
N ALA A 560 -82.20 -25.89 -49.27
CA ALA A 560 -82.52 -27.05 -48.44
C ALA A 560 -82.07 -26.77 -46.99
N ASP A 561 -82.92 -27.07 -46.01
CA ASP A 561 -82.69 -26.83 -44.58
C ASP A 561 -82.34 -25.37 -44.22
N SER A 562 -82.78 -24.40 -45.04
CA SER A 562 -82.54 -22.98 -44.80
C SER A 562 -83.56 -22.32 -43.86
N ILE A 563 -83.11 -21.30 -43.11
CA ILE A 563 -83.92 -20.52 -42.17
C ILE A 563 -83.82 -19.05 -42.58
N ALA A 564 -84.95 -18.40 -42.90
CA ALA A 564 -85.01 -16.96 -43.16
C ALA A 564 -86.04 -16.27 -42.24
N ILE A 565 -85.57 -15.42 -41.34
CA ILE A 565 -86.37 -14.73 -40.32
C ILE A 565 -86.14 -13.22 -40.42
N GLY A 566 -87.18 -12.45 -40.77
CA GLY A 566 -87.12 -10.99 -40.91
C GLY A 566 -87.38 -10.51 -42.35
N PRO A 567 -87.83 -9.26 -42.53
CA PRO A 567 -88.18 -8.71 -43.84
C PRO A 567 -86.97 -8.66 -44.78
N ASP A 568 -87.13 -9.08 -46.03
CA ASP A 568 -86.07 -9.19 -47.04
C ASP A 568 -84.89 -10.11 -46.65
N ALA A 569 -85.04 -10.93 -45.58
CA ALA A 569 -84.03 -11.93 -45.22
C ALA A 569 -83.94 -12.97 -46.36
N PHE A 570 -82.72 -13.29 -46.80
CA PHE A 570 -82.46 -14.06 -48.01
C PHE A 570 -81.48 -15.21 -47.71
N ALA A 571 -82.02 -16.42 -47.60
CA ALA A 571 -81.30 -17.67 -47.33
C ALA A 571 -81.57 -18.67 -48.47
N THR A 572 -80.73 -18.66 -49.50
CA THR A 572 -81.02 -19.37 -50.77
C THR A 572 -80.16 -20.59 -51.04
N GLN A 573 -79.12 -20.82 -50.24
CA GLN A 573 -78.24 -21.98 -50.36
C GLN A 573 -78.52 -23.00 -49.26
N THR A 574 -78.05 -24.24 -49.43
CA THR A 574 -78.24 -25.33 -48.46
C THR A 574 -77.69 -24.97 -47.07
N ASN A 575 -78.42 -25.35 -46.01
CA ASN A 575 -78.11 -25.15 -44.59
C ASN A 575 -77.87 -23.68 -44.18
N THR A 576 -78.45 -22.72 -44.89
CA THR A 576 -78.23 -21.30 -44.60
C THR A 576 -79.17 -20.76 -43.53
N ILE A 577 -78.70 -19.76 -42.76
CA ILE A 577 -79.50 -19.05 -41.76
C ILE A 577 -79.39 -17.55 -42.02
N ALA A 578 -80.47 -16.89 -42.42
CA ALA A 578 -80.57 -15.44 -42.52
C ALA A 578 -81.59 -14.90 -41.50
N MET A 579 -81.14 -14.16 -40.50
CA MET A 579 -81.98 -13.64 -39.42
C MET A 579 -81.78 -12.13 -39.23
N GLY A 580 -82.70 -11.30 -39.71
CA GLY A 580 -82.65 -9.84 -39.64
C GLY A 580 -83.20 -9.17 -40.89
N ASN A 581 -83.51 -7.88 -40.83
CA ASN A 581 -83.97 -7.15 -42.02
C ASN A 581 -82.87 -7.13 -43.09
N ALA A 582 -83.15 -7.57 -44.31
CA ALA A 582 -82.19 -7.64 -45.42
C ALA A 582 -80.90 -8.44 -45.10
N ALA A 583 -80.95 -9.37 -44.14
CA ALA A 583 -79.87 -10.31 -43.88
C ALA A 583 -79.73 -11.27 -45.07
N LYS A 584 -78.52 -11.52 -45.55
CA LYS A 584 -78.23 -12.30 -46.77
C LYS A 584 -77.23 -13.41 -46.48
N ALA A 585 -77.71 -14.65 -46.44
CA ALA A 585 -76.89 -15.85 -46.38
C ALA A 585 -76.86 -16.48 -47.78
N THR A 586 -75.85 -16.13 -48.58
CA THR A 586 -75.80 -16.40 -50.03
C THR A 586 -74.77 -17.45 -50.45
N GLY A 587 -74.03 -18.06 -49.50
CA GLY A 587 -73.21 -19.25 -49.74
C GLY A 587 -73.70 -20.45 -48.94
N THR A 588 -73.32 -21.66 -49.32
CA THR A 588 -73.66 -22.90 -48.58
C THR A 588 -73.19 -22.82 -47.13
N ASP A 589 -73.99 -23.35 -46.19
CA ASP A 589 -73.72 -23.34 -44.74
C ASP A 589 -73.53 -21.93 -44.12
N ALA A 590 -73.92 -20.85 -44.84
CA ALA A 590 -73.73 -19.48 -44.37
C ALA A 590 -74.73 -19.06 -43.29
N ILE A 591 -74.27 -18.27 -42.32
CA ILE A 591 -75.10 -17.74 -41.23
C ILE A 591 -74.98 -16.21 -41.22
N ALA A 592 -76.04 -15.49 -41.57
CA ALA A 592 -76.16 -14.05 -41.52
C ALA A 592 -77.20 -13.64 -40.46
N ILE A 593 -76.77 -13.03 -39.35
CA ILE A 593 -77.63 -12.61 -38.23
C ILE A 593 -77.43 -11.12 -37.99
N GLY A 594 -78.49 -10.32 -38.05
CA GLY A 594 -78.46 -8.85 -37.92
C GLY A 594 -78.96 -8.15 -39.18
N ALA A 595 -79.48 -6.92 -39.02
CA ALA A 595 -80.00 -6.16 -40.14
C ALA A 595 -78.90 -5.83 -41.16
N GLY A 596 -79.08 -6.16 -42.44
CA GLY A 596 -78.10 -5.94 -43.50
C GLY A 596 -76.86 -6.84 -43.44
N ALA A 597 -76.83 -7.85 -42.57
CA ALA A 597 -75.72 -8.80 -42.49
C ALA A 597 -75.56 -9.58 -43.80
N LEU A 598 -74.33 -9.82 -44.26
CA LEU A 598 -74.03 -10.54 -45.50
C LEU A 598 -73.00 -11.65 -45.24
N ALA A 599 -73.41 -12.89 -45.41
CA ALA A 599 -72.56 -14.08 -45.28
C ALA A 599 -72.52 -14.86 -46.60
N THR A 600 -71.33 -15.03 -47.18
CA THR A 600 -71.06 -15.78 -48.42
C THR A 600 -70.20 -17.01 -48.10
N GLY A 601 -70.85 -18.08 -47.61
CA GLY A 601 -70.17 -19.32 -47.18
C GLY A 601 -69.35 -19.12 -45.90
N SER A 602 -69.92 -18.41 -44.93
CA SER A 602 -69.26 -17.79 -43.79
C SER A 602 -70.25 -17.49 -42.66
N ILE A 603 -69.79 -16.89 -41.56
CA ILE A 603 -70.66 -16.44 -40.46
C ILE A 603 -70.56 -14.90 -40.32
N ALA A 604 -71.67 -14.17 -40.41
CA ALA A 604 -71.76 -12.73 -40.16
C ALA A 604 -72.84 -12.46 -39.11
N ALA A 605 -72.47 -11.94 -37.94
CA ALA A 605 -73.38 -11.72 -36.82
C ALA A 605 -73.23 -10.30 -36.23
N GLY A 606 -74.21 -9.44 -36.48
CA GLY A 606 -74.28 -8.02 -36.10
C GLY A 606 -74.90 -7.18 -37.22
N VAL A 607 -75.33 -5.97 -36.93
CA VAL A 607 -75.90 -5.05 -37.93
C VAL A 607 -74.85 -4.70 -39.00
N SER A 608 -75.21 -4.81 -40.28
CA SER A 608 -74.35 -4.53 -41.44
C SER A 608 -73.02 -5.28 -41.44
N THR A 609 -72.96 -6.42 -40.74
CA THR A 609 -71.77 -7.28 -40.73
C THR A 609 -71.58 -8.00 -42.05
N LYS A 610 -70.34 -8.26 -42.42
CA LYS A 610 -70.00 -8.87 -43.70
C LYS A 610 -68.94 -9.93 -43.49
N ALA A 611 -69.14 -11.13 -44.03
CA ALA A 611 -68.12 -12.16 -44.02
C ALA A 611 -68.16 -12.94 -45.33
N GLY A 612 -67.00 -13.37 -45.82
CA GLY A 612 -66.91 -14.17 -47.04
C GLY A 612 -65.81 -15.22 -47.00
N GLY A 613 -65.83 -16.13 -47.97
CA GLY A 613 -64.72 -17.05 -48.23
C GLY A 613 -64.33 -17.94 -47.04
N GLY A 614 -65.30 -18.44 -46.27
CA GLY A 614 -65.06 -19.27 -45.08
C GLY A 614 -64.67 -18.51 -43.81
N GLY A 615 -64.72 -17.17 -43.80
CA GLY A 615 -64.45 -16.34 -42.63
C GLY A 615 -65.60 -16.19 -41.63
N ALA A 616 -65.37 -15.44 -40.55
CA ALA A 616 -66.38 -15.13 -39.54
C ALA A 616 -66.29 -13.67 -39.06
N ALA A 617 -67.40 -12.95 -38.99
CA ALA A 617 -67.50 -11.58 -38.48
C ALA A 617 -68.55 -11.49 -37.37
N PHE A 618 -68.18 -10.95 -36.21
CA PHE A 618 -69.06 -10.76 -35.05
C PHE A 618 -68.96 -9.31 -34.52
N GLY A 619 -70.10 -8.63 -34.38
CA GLY A 619 -70.24 -7.24 -33.91
C GLY A 619 -70.58 -6.27 -35.04
N ASP A 620 -71.39 -5.24 -34.79
CA ASP A 620 -71.94 -4.42 -35.88
C ASP A 620 -70.85 -3.77 -36.75
N TYR A 621 -71.08 -3.74 -38.07
CA TYR A 621 -70.15 -3.26 -39.09
C TYR A 621 -68.80 -3.99 -39.15
N ALA A 622 -68.66 -5.16 -38.51
CA ALA A 622 -67.50 -6.02 -38.70
C ALA A 622 -67.45 -6.56 -40.14
N ASP A 623 -66.26 -6.58 -40.74
CA ASP A 623 -66.03 -7.09 -42.10
C ASP A 623 -64.88 -8.10 -42.11
N ALA A 624 -65.20 -9.36 -42.39
CA ALA A 624 -64.28 -10.46 -42.60
C ALA A 624 -64.31 -10.93 -44.06
N GLY A 625 -64.26 -9.99 -45.01
CA GLY A 625 -64.15 -10.28 -46.44
C GLY A 625 -65.48 -10.33 -47.21
N GLY A 626 -66.52 -9.69 -46.70
CA GLY A 626 -67.88 -9.87 -47.21
C GLY A 626 -68.44 -8.77 -48.14
N SER A 627 -67.88 -7.54 -48.23
CA SER A 627 -68.05 -6.57 -49.36
C SER A 627 -67.75 -5.06 -49.03
N ALA A 628 -67.28 -4.33 -50.06
CA ALA A 628 -67.12 -2.87 -50.30
C ALA A 628 -66.23 -2.02 -49.38
N GLN A 629 -66.02 -2.36 -48.11
CA GLN A 629 -65.18 -1.57 -47.20
C GLN A 629 -63.78 -2.17 -47.00
N SER A 630 -63.64 -3.49 -47.15
CA SER A 630 -62.35 -4.15 -47.33
C SER A 630 -61.74 -3.76 -48.69
N THR A 631 -60.50 -3.26 -48.68
CA THR A 631 -59.73 -2.91 -49.89
C THR A 631 -59.29 -4.12 -50.70
N SER A 632 -59.49 -5.33 -50.18
CA SER A 632 -59.08 -6.61 -50.77
C SER A 632 -60.30 -7.46 -51.14
N THR A 633 -60.50 -7.71 -52.44
CA THR A 633 -61.68 -8.40 -52.99
C THR A 633 -61.67 -9.93 -52.83
N THR A 634 -60.67 -10.49 -52.13
CA THR A 634 -60.41 -11.94 -52.05
C THR A 634 -60.06 -12.43 -50.64
N VAL A 635 -60.47 -11.70 -49.59
CA VAL A 635 -60.25 -12.15 -48.20
C VAL A 635 -61.00 -13.46 -47.94
N THR A 636 -60.26 -14.52 -47.63
CA THR A 636 -60.76 -15.84 -47.26
C THR A 636 -60.30 -16.20 -45.85
N LYS A 637 -61.14 -16.93 -45.10
CA LYS A 637 -60.88 -17.40 -43.72
C LYS A 637 -60.53 -16.30 -42.70
N GLY A 638 -60.87 -15.04 -42.96
CA GLY A 638 -60.67 -13.95 -42.01
C GLY A 638 -61.60 -14.05 -40.79
N THR A 639 -61.16 -13.57 -39.63
CA THR A 639 -61.98 -13.52 -38.41
C THR A 639 -62.04 -12.11 -37.83
N ALA A 640 -63.19 -11.46 -37.87
CA ALA A 640 -63.42 -10.14 -37.28
C ALA A 640 -64.28 -10.25 -36.01
N LEU A 641 -63.78 -9.78 -34.87
CA LEU A 641 -64.41 -9.89 -33.54
C LEU A 641 -64.49 -8.51 -32.87
N GLY A 642 -65.55 -7.76 -33.15
CA GLY A 642 -65.83 -6.46 -32.53
C GLY A 642 -66.53 -5.49 -33.46
N HIS A 643 -67.21 -4.49 -32.90
CA HIS A 643 -67.88 -3.42 -33.65
C HIS A 643 -66.87 -2.64 -34.52
N TYR A 644 -67.09 -2.56 -35.84
CA TYR A 644 -66.15 -2.06 -36.86
C TYR A 644 -64.78 -2.80 -36.94
N ALA A 645 -64.69 -4.07 -36.52
CA ALA A 645 -63.47 -4.85 -36.76
C ALA A 645 -63.37 -5.23 -38.25
N VAL A 646 -62.23 -5.01 -38.88
CA VAL A 646 -62.04 -5.24 -40.33
C VAL A 646 -60.84 -6.16 -40.58
N VAL A 647 -61.01 -7.17 -41.41
CA VAL A 647 -59.92 -8.02 -41.93
C VAL A 647 -59.73 -7.72 -43.41
N GLU A 648 -58.51 -7.33 -43.78
CA GLU A 648 -58.15 -6.94 -45.16
C GLU A 648 -57.30 -8.00 -45.86
N THR A 649 -56.91 -9.08 -45.15
CA THR A 649 -55.99 -10.11 -45.65
C THR A 649 -56.47 -11.53 -45.32
N ASN A 650 -56.06 -12.52 -46.12
CA ASN A 650 -56.41 -13.93 -45.89
C ASN A 650 -55.90 -14.41 -44.52
N ASP A 651 -56.71 -15.24 -43.86
CA ASP A 651 -56.40 -15.84 -42.55
C ASP A 651 -56.12 -14.83 -41.42
N GLY A 652 -56.35 -13.53 -41.63
CA GLY A 652 -56.15 -12.49 -40.63
C GLY A 652 -57.24 -12.46 -39.55
N VAL A 653 -56.88 -12.00 -38.36
CA VAL A 653 -57.82 -11.91 -37.22
C VAL A 653 -57.85 -10.49 -36.67
N ALA A 654 -58.97 -9.79 -36.75
CA ALA A 654 -59.18 -8.49 -36.12
C ALA A 654 -59.92 -8.66 -34.79
N LEU A 655 -59.24 -8.46 -33.65
CA LEU A 655 -59.77 -8.69 -32.31
C LEU A 655 -59.98 -7.36 -31.55
N GLY A 656 -61.23 -7.05 -31.24
CA GLY A 656 -61.68 -5.81 -30.57
C GLY A 656 -62.35 -4.80 -31.51
N SER A 657 -63.13 -3.86 -30.95
CA SER A 657 -63.81 -2.83 -31.74
C SER A 657 -62.81 -1.96 -32.51
N ARG A 658 -63.08 -1.68 -33.80
CA ARG A 658 -62.21 -0.89 -34.69
C ARG A 658 -60.79 -1.46 -34.89
N SER A 659 -60.59 -2.75 -34.60
CA SER A 659 -59.34 -3.42 -34.95
C SER A 659 -59.28 -3.68 -36.45
N VAL A 660 -58.10 -3.55 -37.06
CA VAL A 660 -57.89 -3.75 -38.50
C VAL A 660 -56.73 -4.73 -38.70
N ALA A 661 -57.00 -5.87 -39.32
CA ALA A 661 -56.00 -6.90 -39.65
C ALA A 661 -55.59 -6.78 -41.13
N ALA A 662 -54.56 -5.96 -41.38
CA ALA A 662 -54.07 -5.63 -42.72
C ALA A 662 -52.74 -6.29 -43.10
N THR A 663 -52.09 -7.00 -42.17
CA THR A 663 -50.79 -7.63 -42.41
C THR A 663 -50.96 -9.02 -43.01
N VAL A 664 -50.51 -9.20 -44.25
CA VAL A 664 -50.58 -10.46 -45.01
C VAL A 664 -49.68 -11.56 -44.44
N ALA A 665 -49.93 -12.80 -44.83
CA ALA A 665 -48.97 -13.89 -44.65
C ALA A 665 -47.65 -13.60 -45.38
N GLY A 666 -46.55 -14.16 -44.91
CA GLY A 666 -45.22 -14.02 -45.53
C GLY A 666 -44.45 -12.75 -45.14
N VAL A 667 -44.96 -11.96 -44.19
CA VAL A 667 -44.24 -10.78 -43.69
C VAL A 667 -43.10 -11.23 -42.78
N MET A 668 -41.89 -10.78 -43.11
CA MET A 668 -40.68 -11.07 -42.33
C MET A 668 -40.65 -10.24 -41.04
N GLY A 669 -40.35 -10.90 -39.93
CA GLY A 669 -40.09 -10.28 -38.64
C GLY A 669 -38.85 -9.38 -38.66
N TYR A 670 -38.74 -8.50 -37.67
CA TYR A 670 -37.57 -7.66 -37.49
C TYR A 670 -36.40 -8.45 -36.92
N ASP A 671 -35.22 -8.35 -37.53
CA ASP A 671 -33.99 -8.94 -37.02
C ASP A 671 -33.13 -7.84 -36.36
N PRO A 672 -33.02 -7.83 -35.01
CA PRO A 672 -32.23 -6.83 -34.30
C PRO A 672 -30.73 -6.93 -34.56
N ALA A 673 -30.20 -8.07 -35.03
CA ALA A 673 -28.77 -8.22 -35.32
C ALA A 673 -28.35 -7.47 -36.60
N THR A 674 -29.26 -7.37 -37.57
CA THR A 674 -29.01 -6.70 -38.86
C THR A 674 -29.69 -5.34 -38.97
N ASN A 675 -30.50 -4.96 -37.96
CA ASN A 675 -31.27 -3.72 -37.92
C ASN A 675 -32.17 -3.56 -39.17
N ALA A 676 -32.73 -4.68 -39.64
CA ALA A 676 -33.55 -4.78 -40.86
C ALA A 676 -34.58 -5.92 -40.73
N SER A 677 -35.44 -6.10 -41.73
CA SER A 677 -36.28 -7.31 -41.82
C SER A 677 -35.40 -8.56 -41.94
N SER A 678 -35.75 -9.61 -41.22
CA SER A 678 -35.04 -10.89 -41.25
C SER A 678 -35.02 -11.47 -42.66
N THR A 679 -33.95 -12.21 -42.99
CA THR A 679 -33.84 -13.01 -44.22
C THR A 679 -34.14 -14.50 -43.98
N ALA A 680 -34.31 -14.90 -42.72
CA ALA A 680 -34.58 -16.29 -42.35
C ALA A 680 -36.03 -16.67 -42.66
N THR A 681 -36.24 -17.69 -43.48
CA THR A 681 -37.57 -18.07 -43.99
C THR A 681 -38.33 -19.08 -43.12
N SER A 682 -37.82 -19.42 -41.93
CA SER A 682 -38.50 -20.34 -41.02
C SER A 682 -39.75 -19.71 -40.41
N SER A 683 -40.68 -20.52 -39.92
CA SER A 683 -41.91 -20.04 -39.27
C SER A 683 -41.67 -19.23 -37.98
N THR A 684 -40.44 -19.23 -37.44
CA THR A 684 -40.02 -18.37 -36.33
C THR A 684 -39.89 -16.91 -36.78
N TRP A 685 -39.43 -16.68 -38.00
CA TRP A 685 -39.09 -15.35 -38.52
C TRP A 685 -40.01 -14.87 -39.64
N ASN A 686 -40.76 -15.78 -40.26
CA ASN A 686 -41.66 -15.50 -41.37
C ASN A 686 -43.08 -15.95 -41.02
N SER A 687 -44.04 -15.02 -41.00
CA SER A 687 -45.44 -15.35 -40.70
C SER A 687 -46.02 -16.29 -41.76
N THR A 688 -46.65 -17.39 -41.35
CA THR A 688 -47.25 -18.36 -42.27
C THR A 688 -48.71 -18.05 -42.61
N LEU A 689 -49.37 -17.19 -41.83
CA LEU A 689 -50.77 -16.76 -41.99
C LEU A 689 -50.90 -15.24 -41.80
N GLY A 690 -52.08 -14.68 -42.07
CA GLY A 690 -52.40 -13.28 -41.78
C GLY A 690 -52.30 -12.96 -40.28
N ALA A 691 -51.95 -11.72 -39.94
CA ALA A 691 -51.70 -11.36 -38.54
C ALA A 691 -52.98 -11.28 -37.70
N VAL A 692 -52.83 -11.55 -36.39
CA VAL A 692 -53.81 -11.17 -35.38
C VAL A 692 -53.58 -9.72 -34.98
N SER A 693 -54.53 -8.84 -35.30
CA SER A 693 -54.51 -7.43 -34.92
C SER A 693 -55.44 -7.18 -33.74
N VAL A 694 -54.89 -6.61 -32.66
CA VAL A 694 -55.65 -6.17 -31.47
C VAL A 694 -55.97 -4.67 -31.50
N GLY A 695 -55.78 -3.99 -32.64
CA GLY A 695 -55.90 -2.54 -32.77
C GLY A 695 -55.95 -2.08 -34.23
N GLY A 696 -55.80 -0.78 -34.48
CA GLY A 696 -55.81 -0.18 -35.82
C GLY A 696 -55.05 1.14 -35.83
N SER A 697 -55.03 1.84 -36.96
CA SER A 697 -54.32 3.13 -37.10
C SER A 697 -54.77 4.12 -36.00
N GLY A 698 -53.88 4.38 -35.03
CA GLY A 698 -54.11 5.25 -33.87
C GLY A 698 -54.81 4.61 -32.66
N ASN A 699 -55.29 3.37 -32.74
CA ASN A 699 -55.97 2.66 -31.65
C ASN A 699 -55.18 1.41 -31.22
N THR A 700 -54.33 1.50 -30.20
CA THR A 700 -53.54 0.37 -29.66
C THR A 700 -54.15 -0.19 -28.38
N ARG A 701 -53.83 -1.45 -28.04
CA ARG A 701 -54.30 -2.12 -26.82
C ARG A 701 -53.16 -2.84 -26.11
N GLN A 702 -53.22 -2.86 -24.77
CA GLN A 702 -52.40 -3.75 -23.97
C GLN A 702 -52.94 -5.18 -24.05
N ILE A 703 -52.04 -6.17 -24.13
CA ILE A 703 -52.37 -7.59 -23.96
C ILE A 703 -51.98 -7.96 -22.54
N THR A 704 -52.97 -8.20 -21.67
CA THR A 704 -52.76 -8.46 -20.24
C THR A 704 -52.95 -9.95 -19.90
N ASN A 705 -52.42 -10.39 -18.75
CA ASN A 705 -52.41 -11.78 -18.31
C ASN A 705 -51.64 -12.74 -19.25
N LEU A 706 -50.60 -12.22 -19.92
CA LEU A 706 -49.72 -13.02 -20.77
C LEU A 706 -48.71 -13.79 -19.90
N ALA A 707 -48.78 -15.13 -19.92
CA ALA A 707 -47.78 -15.99 -19.29
C ALA A 707 -46.41 -15.82 -19.97
N ALA A 708 -45.33 -16.22 -19.28
CA ALA A 708 -43.99 -16.18 -19.87
C ALA A 708 -43.90 -17.15 -21.06
N GLY A 709 -43.44 -16.65 -22.21
CA GLY A 709 -43.21 -17.47 -23.40
C GLY A 709 -42.14 -18.53 -23.18
N THR A 710 -42.33 -19.70 -23.79
CA THR A 710 -41.48 -20.90 -23.65
C THR A 710 -40.85 -21.35 -24.96
N ALA A 711 -41.50 -21.08 -26.09
CA ALA A 711 -41.00 -21.33 -27.44
C ALA A 711 -40.64 -20.03 -28.16
N ASP A 712 -39.84 -20.11 -29.23
CA ASP A 712 -39.36 -18.95 -29.98
C ASP A 712 -40.48 -18.08 -30.59
N THR A 713 -41.67 -18.66 -30.82
CA THR A 713 -42.84 -17.98 -31.38
C THR A 713 -43.87 -17.53 -30.33
N ASP A 714 -43.57 -17.69 -29.05
CA ASP A 714 -44.43 -17.17 -27.98
C ASP A 714 -44.21 -15.67 -27.79
N ALA A 715 -45.27 -14.95 -27.45
CA ALA A 715 -45.13 -13.53 -27.09
C ALA A 715 -44.41 -13.38 -25.73
N VAL A 716 -43.44 -12.48 -25.66
CA VAL A 716 -42.75 -12.15 -24.41
C VAL A 716 -43.59 -11.23 -23.54
N ASN A 717 -43.72 -11.54 -22.26
CA ASN A 717 -44.36 -10.62 -21.32
C ASN A 717 -43.36 -9.61 -20.73
N LEU A 718 -43.86 -8.57 -20.06
CA LEU A 718 -43.01 -7.52 -19.47
C LEU A 718 -42.03 -8.07 -18.40
N ALA A 719 -42.36 -9.18 -17.73
CA ALA A 719 -41.48 -9.78 -16.72
C ALA A 719 -40.26 -10.44 -17.36
N GLN A 720 -40.41 -11.15 -18.48
CA GLN A 720 -39.28 -11.71 -19.24
C GLN A 720 -38.37 -10.61 -19.78
N LEU A 721 -38.95 -9.52 -20.30
CA LEU A 721 -38.16 -8.38 -20.78
C LEU A 721 -37.39 -7.70 -19.64
N LYS A 722 -38.02 -7.50 -18.47
CA LYS A 722 -37.34 -6.98 -17.27
C LYS A 722 -36.26 -7.93 -16.73
N ALA A 723 -36.48 -9.24 -16.82
CA ALA A 723 -35.49 -10.23 -16.44
C ALA A 723 -34.27 -10.19 -17.39
N LEU A 724 -34.51 -10.02 -18.69
CA LEU A 724 -33.44 -9.82 -19.68
C LEU A 724 -32.69 -8.51 -19.43
N ASP A 725 -33.40 -7.42 -19.13
CA ASP A 725 -32.82 -6.12 -18.74
C ASP A 725 -31.92 -6.28 -17.51
N THR A 726 -32.38 -7.01 -16.50
CA THR A 726 -31.59 -7.35 -15.31
C THR A 726 -30.34 -8.18 -15.67
N GLU A 727 -30.46 -9.14 -16.59
CA GLU A 727 -29.32 -9.94 -17.02
C GLU A 727 -28.31 -9.11 -17.83
N PHE A 728 -28.78 -8.14 -18.61
CA PHE A 728 -27.90 -7.18 -19.28
C PHE A 728 -27.15 -6.31 -18.27
N GLU A 729 -27.82 -5.84 -17.22
CA GLU A 729 -27.17 -5.13 -16.10
C GLU A 729 -26.15 -6.02 -15.36
N ASN A 730 -26.45 -7.31 -15.16
CA ASN A 730 -25.50 -8.27 -14.59
C ASN A 730 -24.25 -8.45 -15.49
N VAL A 731 -24.43 -8.47 -16.81
CA VAL A 731 -23.32 -8.51 -17.75
C VAL A 731 -22.53 -7.21 -17.70
N ALA A 732 -23.19 -6.06 -17.61
CA ALA A 732 -22.54 -4.76 -17.46
C ALA A 732 -21.72 -4.65 -16.16
N ASP A 733 -22.17 -5.26 -15.06
CA ASP A 733 -21.43 -5.32 -13.79
C ASP A 733 -20.15 -6.16 -13.89
N ARG A 734 -20.19 -7.27 -14.65
CA ARG A 734 -19.09 -8.23 -14.72
C ARG A 734 -18.14 -8.03 -15.90
N ALA A 735 -18.55 -7.29 -16.92
CA ALA A 735 -17.75 -7.03 -18.11
C ALA A 735 -16.71 -5.92 -17.88
N VAL A 736 -15.58 -6.04 -18.56
CA VAL A 736 -14.60 -4.94 -18.66
C VAL A 736 -15.07 -4.01 -19.77
N LEU A 737 -15.37 -2.77 -19.41
CA LEU A 737 -15.97 -1.75 -20.29
C LEU A 737 -14.97 -0.61 -20.53
N TYR A 738 -15.03 -0.01 -21.73
CA TYR A 738 -14.34 1.25 -22.00
C TYR A 738 -15.04 2.39 -21.25
N ASP A 739 -14.27 3.40 -20.86
CA ASP A 739 -14.83 4.54 -20.16
C ASP A 739 -15.68 5.40 -21.12
N GLY A 740 -16.76 6.00 -20.61
CA GLY A 740 -17.62 6.92 -21.36
C GLY A 740 -19.01 6.38 -21.69
N ALA A 741 -19.79 7.18 -22.42
CA ALA A 741 -21.15 6.82 -22.85
C ALA A 741 -21.13 6.00 -24.14
N LEU A 742 -22.27 5.41 -24.49
CA LEU A 742 -22.43 4.72 -25.77
C LEU A 742 -22.09 5.67 -26.93
N GLY A 743 -21.06 5.33 -27.72
CA GLY A 743 -20.55 6.15 -28.83
C GLY A 743 -19.32 7.01 -28.50
N SER A 744 -18.84 7.03 -27.26
CA SER A 744 -17.57 7.69 -26.89
C SER A 744 -16.33 7.00 -27.51
N PRO A 745 -15.23 7.75 -27.74
CA PRO A 745 -13.93 7.17 -28.12
C PRO A 745 -13.45 6.15 -27.08
N LYS A 746 -12.83 5.06 -27.54
CA LYS A 746 -12.40 3.92 -26.70
C LYS A 746 -10.96 4.09 -26.19
N ASP A 747 -10.65 5.30 -25.73
CA ASP A 747 -9.26 5.71 -25.44
C ASP A 747 -8.80 5.26 -24.04
N THR A 748 -9.74 5.03 -23.11
CA THR A 748 -9.42 4.66 -21.72
C THR A 748 -10.27 3.48 -21.22
N LEU A 749 -9.68 2.70 -20.33
CA LEU A 749 -10.26 1.52 -19.70
C LEU A 749 -9.94 1.54 -18.20
N THR A 750 -10.90 1.90 -17.37
CA THR A 750 -10.76 1.88 -15.91
C THR A 750 -11.28 0.56 -15.37
N LEU A 751 -10.37 -0.33 -14.96
CA LEU A 751 -10.75 -1.60 -14.32
C LEU A 751 -11.35 -1.35 -12.94
N ALA A 752 -12.44 -2.05 -12.61
CA ALA A 752 -13.14 -1.92 -11.33
C ALA A 752 -12.25 -2.23 -10.11
N GLY A 753 -12.62 -1.71 -8.93
CA GLY A 753 -11.89 -1.85 -7.67
C GLY A 753 -11.59 -0.50 -7.03
N ALA A 754 -11.32 -0.48 -5.72
CA ALA A 754 -10.90 0.75 -5.07
C ALA A 754 -9.61 1.25 -5.75
N ASN A 755 -9.53 2.55 -6.04
CA ASN A 755 -8.32 3.14 -6.60
C ASN A 755 -7.15 2.72 -5.71
N SER A 756 -6.18 2.04 -6.32
CA SER A 756 -4.97 1.67 -5.62
C SER A 756 -4.30 2.92 -5.04
N THR A 757 -4.13 2.94 -3.72
CA THR A 757 -3.42 4.01 -3.00
C THR A 757 -1.95 3.69 -2.74
N ASP A 758 -1.52 2.47 -3.05
CA ASP A 758 -0.20 1.92 -2.74
C ASP A 758 0.51 1.31 -3.97
N GLY A 759 0.10 1.70 -5.19
CA GLY A 759 0.72 1.21 -6.43
C GLY A 759 0.35 -0.22 -6.85
N GLY A 760 -0.76 -0.76 -6.34
CA GLY A 760 -1.39 -2.00 -6.78
C GLY A 760 -1.17 -3.15 -5.81
N VAL A 761 -0.78 -2.84 -4.56
CA VAL A 761 -0.40 -3.85 -3.56
C VAL A 761 -1.62 -4.38 -2.82
N THR A 762 -2.56 -3.51 -2.42
CA THR A 762 -3.77 -3.93 -1.69
C THR A 762 -5.08 -3.70 -2.45
N ASN A 763 -5.12 -2.79 -3.42
CA ASN A 763 -6.31 -2.45 -4.20
C ASN A 763 -5.99 -2.36 -5.72
N GLY A 764 -7.01 -2.13 -6.55
CA GLY A 764 -6.91 -2.24 -8.01
C GLY A 764 -7.21 -3.66 -8.54
N THR A 765 -7.27 -3.81 -9.87
CA THR A 765 -7.51 -5.12 -10.51
C THR A 765 -6.21 -5.74 -11.00
N ARG A 766 -5.90 -6.94 -10.51
CA ARG A 766 -4.78 -7.74 -11.00
C ARG A 766 -5.10 -8.35 -12.36
N VAL A 767 -4.36 -7.93 -13.39
CA VAL A 767 -4.38 -8.56 -14.73
C VAL A 767 -3.32 -9.65 -14.76
N THR A 768 -3.74 -10.90 -14.99
CA THR A 768 -2.85 -12.08 -15.05
C THR A 768 -2.95 -12.77 -16.39
N ASN A 769 -2.05 -13.73 -16.67
CA ASN A 769 -1.94 -14.39 -17.98
C ASN A 769 -1.59 -13.42 -19.13
N LEU A 770 -0.86 -12.35 -18.81
CA LEU A 770 -0.32 -11.41 -19.77
C LEU A 770 0.97 -11.99 -20.40
N SER A 771 0.94 -12.17 -21.72
CA SER A 771 2.14 -12.57 -22.48
C SER A 771 3.24 -11.51 -22.34
N ALA A 772 4.51 -11.90 -22.49
CA ALA A 772 5.61 -10.94 -22.42
C ALA A 772 5.50 -9.94 -23.58
N GLY A 773 5.27 -8.66 -23.26
CA GLY A 773 5.19 -7.59 -24.27
C GLY A 773 6.55 -7.33 -24.93
N ALA A 774 6.58 -6.79 -26.14
CA ALA A 774 7.86 -6.43 -26.76
C ALA A 774 8.58 -5.33 -25.96
N LEU A 775 9.85 -5.53 -25.60
CA LEU A 775 10.69 -4.48 -24.98
C LEU A 775 11.38 -3.66 -26.09
N ALA A 776 10.67 -2.68 -26.65
CA ALA A 776 11.19 -1.75 -27.66
C ALA A 776 10.73 -0.32 -27.38
N ALA A 777 11.48 0.67 -27.89
CA ALA A 777 11.25 2.09 -27.58
C ALA A 777 9.85 2.61 -27.98
N THR A 778 9.19 2.00 -28.97
CA THR A 778 7.85 2.39 -29.46
C THR A 778 6.77 1.37 -29.09
N SER A 779 7.09 0.36 -28.27
CA SER A 779 6.12 -0.67 -27.89
C SER A 779 5.02 -0.08 -27.01
N THR A 780 3.78 -0.43 -27.30
CA THR A 780 2.60 -0.13 -26.48
C THR A 780 2.05 -1.38 -25.80
N ASP A 781 2.79 -2.49 -25.86
CA ASP A 781 2.41 -3.74 -25.21
C ASP A 781 2.56 -3.61 -23.69
N ALA A 782 1.60 -4.18 -22.95
CA ALA A 782 1.74 -4.27 -21.50
C ALA A 782 2.87 -5.26 -21.13
N VAL A 783 3.69 -4.89 -20.14
CA VAL A 783 4.76 -5.76 -19.60
C VAL A 783 4.24 -6.61 -18.45
N ASN A 784 4.75 -7.84 -18.33
CA ASN A 784 4.39 -8.74 -17.24
C ASN A 784 5.43 -8.75 -16.11
N GLY A 785 5.07 -9.34 -14.97
CA GLY A 785 5.93 -9.39 -13.78
C GLY A 785 7.27 -10.10 -13.99
N ALA A 786 7.36 -11.07 -14.91
CA ALA A 786 8.61 -11.77 -15.19
C ALA A 786 9.64 -10.87 -15.90
N GLN A 787 9.18 -10.01 -16.82
CA GLN A 787 10.03 -9.03 -17.50
C GLN A 787 10.59 -8.00 -16.52
N LEU A 788 9.76 -7.51 -15.60
CA LEU A 788 10.20 -6.58 -14.56
C LEU A 788 11.17 -7.23 -13.57
N TYR A 789 10.88 -8.46 -13.13
CA TYR A 789 11.73 -9.23 -12.21
C TYR A 789 13.14 -9.45 -12.78
N SER A 790 13.23 -9.80 -14.07
CA SER A 790 14.52 -9.98 -14.76
C SER A 790 15.34 -8.69 -14.78
N SER A 791 14.72 -7.56 -15.15
CA SER A 791 15.37 -6.25 -15.15
C SER A 791 15.86 -5.84 -13.76
N LEU A 792 15.02 -6.03 -12.73
CA LEU A 792 15.36 -5.68 -11.35
C LEU A 792 16.51 -6.54 -10.80
N SER A 793 16.54 -7.83 -11.15
CA SER A 793 17.61 -8.73 -10.76
C SER A 793 18.97 -8.34 -11.34
N SER A 794 18.98 -7.89 -12.60
CA SER A 794 20.20 -7.39 -13.26
C SER A 794 20.74 -6.12 -12.59
N VAL A 795 19.85 -5.18 -12.25
CA VAL A 795 20.25 -3.92 -11.60
C VAL A 795 20.74 -4.19 -10.18
N GLY A 796 19.98 -4.96 -9.38
CA GLY A 796 20.34 -5.28 -7.99
C GLY A 796 21.68 -6.00 -7.88
N GLY A 797 21.95 -6.99 -8.73
CA GLY A 797 23.24 -7.68 -8.78
C GLY A 797 24.40 -6.75 -9.11
N SER A 798 24.20 -5.82 -10.04
CA SER A 798 25.24 -4.84 -10.42
C SER A 798 25.58 -3.90 -9.24
N THR A 799 24.58 -3.42 -8.51
CA THR A 799 24.80 -2.55 -7.34
C THR A 799 25.53 -3.26 -6.21
N ALA A 800 25.20 -4.53 -5.93
CA ALA A 800 25.90 -5.33 -4.92
C ALA A 800 27.39 -5.51 -5.28
N SER A 801 27.69 -5.75 -6.57
CA SER A 801 29.06 -5.85 -7.06
C SER A 801 29.84 -4.54 -6.93
N LEU A 802 29.19 -3.37 -7.13
CA LEU A 802 29.85 -2.07 -7.00
C LEU A 802 30.22 -1.75 -5.54
N LEU A 803 29.41 -2.17 -4.57
CA LEU A 803 29.73 -2.00 -3.15
C LEU A 803 30.92 -2.88 -2.73
N GLY A 804 31.05 -4.09 -3.28
CA GLY A 804 32.12 -5.02 -2.87
C GLY A 804 31.97 -5.44 -1.41
N GLY A 805 33.08 -5.78 -0.72
CA GLY A 805 33.06 -6.16 0.69
C GLY A 805 32.16 -7.37 1.03
N GLY A 806 31.80 -8.21 0.05
CA GLY A 806 30.88 -9.33 0.23
C GLY A 806 29.38 -8.98 0.18
N ALA A 807 29.01 -7.76 -0.25
CA ALA A 807 27.61 -7.40 -0.48
C ALA A 807 26.97 -8.27 -1.60
N ALA A 808 25.73 -8.71 -1.40
CA ALA A 808 25.01 -9.61 -2.31
C ALA A 808 23.55 -9.18 -2.45
N TYR A 809 23.00 -9.25 -3.67
CA TYR A 809 21.60 -8.95 -3.95
C TYR A 809 20.72 -10.18 -3.75
N ASN A 810 19.64 -10.04 -2.99
CA ASN A 810 18.59 -11.05 -2.83
C ASN A 810 17.41 -10.72 -3.77
N PRO A 811 17.18 -11.50 -4.84
CA PRO A 811 16.14 -11.22 -5.82
C PRO A 811 14.71 -11.49 -5.31
N VAL A 812 14.56 -12.17 -4.17
CA VAL A 812 13.24 -12.42 -3.56
C VAL A 812 12.79 -11.23 -2.71
N THR A 813 13.71 -10.64 -1.94
CA THR A 813 13.41 -9.51 -1.05
C THR A 813 13.73 -8.15 -1.67
N GLY A 814 14.46 -8.12 -2.78
CA GLY A 814 14.94 -6.90 -3.42
C GLY A 814 16.05 -6.18 -2.64
N THR A 815 16.61 -6.79 -1.60
CA THR A 815 17.59 -6.16 -0.69
C THR A 815 19.02 -6.52 -1.07
N ILE A 816 19.96 -5.61 -0.83
CA ILE A 816 21.41 -5.88 -0.91
C ILE A 816 21.93 -6.06 0.52
N SER A 817 22.68 -7.14 0.79
CA SER A 817 23.32 -7.36 2.09
C SER A 817 24.41 -6.32 2.35
N ALA A 818 24.61 -5.97 3.62
CA ALA A 818 25.62 -4.99 3.99
C ALA A 818 27.04 -5.47 3.57
N PRO A 819 27.88 -4.59 2.99
CA PRO A 819 29.29 -4.89 2.77
C PRO A 819 30.02 -5.07 4.11
N SER A 820 31.26 -5.56 4.09
CA SER A 820 32.12 -5.72 5.27
C SER A 820 33.51 -5.17 4.94
N TYR A 821 33.81 -3.96 5.41
CA TYR A 821 35.10 -3.29 5.26
C TYR A 821 35.89 -3.35 6.56
N THR A 822 37.20 -3.59 6.50
CA THR A 822 38.08 -3.61 7.67
C THR A 822 39.03 -2.40 7.68
N VAL A 823 39.01 -1.61 8.74
CA VAL A 823 39.89 -0.44 8.95
C VAL A 823 40.55 -0.55 10.32
N GLN A 824 41.89 -0.60 10.36
CA GLN A 824 42.69 -0.77 11.58
C GLN A 824 42.26 -1.94 12.48
N GLY A 825 41.76 -3.03 11.89
CA GLY A 825 41.30 -4.24 12.61
C GLY A 825 39.84 -4.21 13.07
N ASN A 826 39.12 -3.11 12.90
CA ASN A 826 37.68 -3.00 13.14
C ASN A 826 36.88 -3.21 11.86
N THR A 827 35.68 -3.81 11.96
CA THR A 827 34.80 -4.10 10.81
C THR A 827 33.66 -3.08 10.73
N TYR A 828 33.42 -2.53 9.54
CA TYR A 828 32.40 -1.54 9.23
C TYR A 828 31.51 -2.07 8.10
N ASN A 829 30.19 -1.96 8.28
CA ASN A 829 29.21 -2.58 7.38
C ASN A 829 28.59 -1.60 6.37
N ASP A 830 29.16 -0.40 6.26
CA ASP A 830 28.82 0.60 5.28
C ASP A 830 30.05 1.46 4.94
N VAL A 831 30.00 2.11 3.79
CA VAL A 831 31.14 2.87 3.25
C VAL A 831 31.41 4.13 4.09
N GLY A 832 30.36 4.78 4.60
CA GLY A 832 30.47 6.02 5.36
C GLY A 832 31.19 5.82 6.70
N SER A 833 30.79 4.81 7.46
CA SER A 833 31.45 4.46 8.73
C SER A 833 32.90 4.03 8.52
N ALA A 834 33.19 3.28 7.45
CA ALA A 834 34.56 2.88 7.13
C ALA A 834 35.46 4.09 6.83
N PHE A 835 34.99 5.05 6.02
CA PHE A 835 35.74 6.27 5.76
C PHE A 835 35.82 7.20 6.98
N GLY A 836 34.78 7.25 7.82
CA GLY A 836 34.81 7.98 9.08
C GLY A 836 35.88 7.45 10.05
N ALA A 837 36.10 6.13 10.08
CA ALA A 837 37.17 5.53 10.86
C ALA A 837 38.56 5.93 10.32
N VAL A 838 38.76 5.85 9.00
CA VAL A 838 40.01 6.31 8.36
C VAL A 838 40.30 7.78 8.68
N ASP A 839 39.29 8.64 8.61
CA ASP A 839 39.42 10.07 8.92
C ASP A 839 39.80 10.30 10.39
N SER A 840 39.17 9.57 11.32
CA SER A 840 39.50 9.64 12.74
C SER A 840 40.93 9.20 13.04
N ASP A 841 41.40 8.12 12.40
CA ASP A 841 42.77 7.63 12.52
C ASP A 841 43.78 8.64 11.96
N LEU A 842 43.47 9.25 10.82
CA LEU A 842 44.31 10.27 10.18
C LEU A 842 44.38 11.55 11.02
N SER A 843 43.26 11.99 11.58
CA SER A 843 43.17 13.12 12.50
C SER A 843 43.98 12.87 13.78
N SER A 844 43.92 11.65 14.31
CA SER A 844 44.71 11.24 15.48
C SER A 844 46.22 11.24 15.21
N LEU A 845 46.63 10.80 14.02
CA LEU A 845 48.02 10.86 13.58
C LEU A 845 48.50 12.32 13.40
N ASN A 846 47.68 13.16 12.78
CA ASN A 846 47.98 14.59 12.59
C ASN A 846 48.11 15.33 13.94
N SER A 847 47.21 15.04 14.89
CA SER A 847 47.30 15.55 16.25
C SER A 847 48.58 15.06 16.95
N SER A 848 48.92 13.78 16.84
CA SER A 848 50.12 13.22 17.48
C SER A 848 51.43 13.81 16.91
N LEU A 849 51.45 14.12 15.61
CA LEU A 849 52.59 14.76 14.95
C LEU A 849 52.73 16.23 15.36
N THR A 850 51.63 17.00 15.36
CA THR A 850 51.64 18.42 15.74
C THR A 850 51.90 18.64 17.23
N THR A 851 51.43 17.75 18.10
CA THR A 851 51.65 17.84 19.55
C THR A 851 52.97 17.23 20.01
N GLY A 852 53.76 16.63 19.12
CA GLY A 852 55.02 15.98 19.48
C GLY A 852 54.86 14.75 20.38
N ALA A 853 53.69 14.13 20.38
CA ALA A 853 53.45 12.84 21.04
C ALA A 853 54.19 11.71 20.31
N VAL A 854 54.41 11.85 18.99
CA VAL A 854 55.24 10.95 18.17
C VAL A 854 56.20 11.77 17.30
N GLY A 855 57.50 11.47 17.39
CA GLY A 855 58.58 12.17 16.68
C GLY A 855 59.50 13.00 17.60
N VAL A 856 60.82 12.81 17.47
CA VAL A 856 61.83 13.44 18.35
C VAL A 856 62.44 14.72 17.78
N VAL A 857 62.11 15.09 16.54
CA VAL A 857 62.58 16.30 15.87
C VAL A 857 61.38 17.03 15.26
N GLN A 858 61.24 18.30 15.57
CA GLN A 858 60.27 19.19 14.93
C GLN A 858 60.95 20.44 14.38
N ARG A 859 60.40 20.99 13.30
CA ARG A 859 60.80 22.32 12.82
C ARG A 859 60.31 23.37 13.82
N THR A 860 61.11 24.40 14.05
CA THR A 860 60.67 25.55 14.83
C THR A 860 59.87 26.51 13.93
N ALA A 861 59.39 27.63 14.49
CA ALA A 861 58.76 28.68 13.72
C ALA A 861 59.76 29.46 12.82
N SER A 862 61.06 29.30 13.05
CA SER A 862 62.12 29.86 12.20
C SER A 862 62.38 28.93 11.01
N ALA A 863 62.52 29.51 9.81
CA ALA A 863 62.96 28.73 8.65
C ALA A 863 64.36 28.14 8.92
N ASP A 864 64.56 26.88 8.53
CA ASP A 864 65.81 26.12 8.64
C ASP A 864 66.33 25.81 10.05
N GLU A 865 65.47 25.91 11.07
CA GLU A 865 65.79 25.52 12.45
C GLU A 865 64.95 24.30 12.88
N MET A 866 65.62 23.34 13.51
CA MET A 866 65.01 22.12 14.06
C MET A 866 65.33 22.00 15.54
N ALA A 867 64.34 21.60 16.34
CA ALA A 867 64.49 21.32 17.76
C ALA A 867 64.33 19.81 18.03
N LEU A 868 65.21 19.26 18.85
CA LEU A 868 64.93 17.99 19.51
C LEU A 868 63.90 18.25 20.62
N VAL A 869 62.75 17.58 20.55
CA VAL A 869 61.66 17.76 21.50
C VAL A 869 61.59 16.58 22.46
N SER A 870 61.29 16.83 23.74
CA SER A 870 60.89 15.77 24.66
C SER A 870 59.49 15.24 24.30
N ALA A 871 59.11 14.05 24.78
CA ALA A 871 57.77 13.52 24.55
C ALA A 871 56.69 14.52 25.01
N GLY A 872 55.78 14.91 24.10
CA GLY A 872 54.76 15.94 24.33
C GLY A 872 55.25 17.39 24.26
N GLY A 873 56.52 17.62 23.90
CA GLY A 873 57.08 18.94 23.59
C GLY A 873 56.86 19.33 22.12
N THR A 874 56.96 20.62 21.82
CA THR A 874 56.75 21.16 20.46
C THR A 874 57.99 21.93 19.98
N GLY A 875 58.10 22.21 18.68
CA GLY A 875 59.21 23.02 18.16
C GLY A 875 59.32 24.43 18.79
N ALA A 876 58.22 24.98 19.32
CA ALA A 876 58.20 26.26 20.03
C ALA A 876 58.47 26.12 21.55
N ALA A 877 58.22 24.94 22.12
CA ALA A 877 58.48 24.61 23.52
C ALA A 877 59.07 23.20 23.61
N PRO A 878 60.39 23.04 23.34
CA PRO A 878 60.99 21.72 23.15
C PRO A 878 61.04 20.84 24.42
N GLY A 879 60.76 21.41 25.59
CA GLY A 879 60.86 20.74 26.88
C GLY A 879 62.31 20.63 27.36
N THR A 880 62.63 19.56 28.08
CA THR A 880 63.99 19.33 28.60
C THR A 880 64.97 18.99 27.48
N SER A 881 66.22 19.44 27.59
CA SER A 881 67.28 19.14 26.61
C SER A 881 67.48 17.64 26.43
N GLN A 882 67.48 17.20 25.17
CA GLN A 882 67.61 15.79 24.80
C GLN A 882 69.06 15.49 24.37
N LYS A 883 69.57 14.31 24.73
CA LYS A 883 70.85 13.82 24.22
C LYS A 883 70.66 13.21 22.83
N LEU A 884 71.40 13.71 21.83
CA LEU A 884 71.58 13.01 20.55
C LEU A 884 72.76 12.04 20.70
N THR A 885 72.48 10.85 21.21
CA THR A 885 73.47 9.77 21.28
C THR A 885 73.60 9.10 19.92
N ASN A 886 74.60 8.21 19.76
CA ASN A 886 74.74 7.39 18.57
C ASN A 886 75.09 8.17 17.29
N LEU A 887 75.74 9.32 17.50
CA LEU A 887 76.28 10.16 16.45
C LEU A 887 77.65 9.62 16.04
N SER A 888 77.79 9.20 14.78
CA SER A 888 79.10 8.86 14.20
C SER A 888 80.05 10.05 14.29
N ALA A 889 81.35 9.80 14.33
CA ALA A 889 82.33 10.89 14.35
C ALA A 889 82.19 11.71 13.05
N GLY A 890 81.91 13.01 13.18
CA GLY A 890 81.76 13.91 12.05
C GLY A 890 83.08 14.10 11.31
N THR A 891 83.04 14.39 10.02
CA THR A 891 84.27 14.67 9.26
C THR A 891 84.92 15.96 9.80
N LEU A 892 86.20 15.91 10.19
CA LEU A 892 86.94 17.09 10.66
C LEU A 892 87.58 17.81 9.45
N SER A 893 86.86 18.73 8.83
CA SER A 893 87.35 19.59 7.74
C SER A 893 86.81 21.01 7.86
N ALA A 894 87.43 21.97 7.16
CA ALA A 894 87.05 23.39 7.22
C ALA A 894 85.64 23.70 6.67
N THR A 895 85.06 22.79 5.88
CA THR A 895 83.73 22.92 5.28
C THR A 895 82.72 21.94 5.86
N SER A 896 83.11 21.14 6.86
CA SER A 896 82.21 20.16 7.45
C SER A 896 81.06 20.83 8.16
N THR A 897 79.85 20.36 7.88
CA THR A 897 78.62 20.70 8.62
C THR A 897 78.16 19.53 9.50
N ASP A 898 79.00 18.49 9.61
CA ASP A 898 78.72 17.34 10.45
C ASP A 898 78.78 17.75 11.93
N ALA A 899 77.84 17.25 12.72
CA ALA A 899 77.92 17.40 14.17
C ALA A 899 79.09 16.57 14.72
N VAL A 900 79.88 17.17 15.62
CA VAL A 900 80.99 16.47 16.30
C VAL A 900 80.47 15.71 17.52
N ASN A 901 81.01 14.52 17.76
CA ASN A 901 80.64 13.72 18.92
C ASN A 901 81.67 13.85 20.07
N GLY A 902 81.32 13.31 21.24
CA GLY A 902 82.16 13.39 22.43
C GLY A 902 83.56 12.75 22.27
N SER A 903 83.71 11.74 21.41
CA SER A 903 85.01 11.08 21.19
C SER A 903 86.01 11.98 20.44
N GLN A 904 85.52 12.84 19.55
CA GLN A 904 86.35 13.79 18.80
C GLN A 904 86.84 14.93 19.69
N LEU A 905 85.94 15.50 20.51
CA LEU A 905 86.31 16.53 21.49
C LEU A 905 87.25 15.97 22.58
N PHE A 906 87.00 14.74 23.04
CA PHE A 906 87.87 14.07 24.00
C PHE A 906 89.29 13.84 23.44
N SER A 907 89.41 13.47 22.16
CA SER A 907 90.70 13.32 21.49
C SER A 907 91.48 14.64 21.44
N THR A 908 90.81 15.76 21.11
CA THR A 908 91.40 17.10 21.17
C THR A 908 91.89 17.46 22.57
N ASN A 909 91.08 17.21 23.60
CA ASN A 909 91.45 17.50 25.00
C ASN A 909 92.64 16.64 25.49
N THR A 910 92.75 15.41 25.02
CA THR A 910 93.87 14.50 25.34
C THR A 910 95.18 14.98 24.72
N ASN A 911 95.12 15.45 23.47
CA ASN A 911 96.28 16.03 22.78
C ASN A 911 96.77 17.32 23.46
N LEU A 912 95.84 18.19 23.88
CA LEU A 912 96.18 19.41 24.62
C LEU A 912 96.88 19.09 25.95
N SER A 913 96.40 18.07 26.66
CA SER A 913 97.00 17.65 27.93
C SER A 913 98.42 17.08 27.76
N SER A 914 98.66 16.33 26.70
CA SER A 914 99.98 15.76 26.38
C SER A 914 101.01 16.84 26.03
N LEU A 915 100.58 17.88 25.30
CA LEU A 915 101.41 19.03 24.98
C LEU A 915 101.78 19.84 26.24
N GLY A 916 100.79 20.11 27.10
CA GLY A 916 101.01 20.81 28.37
C GLY A 916 102.01 20.09 29.28
N ASN A 917 101.86 18.76 29.43
CA ASN A 917 102.77 17.96 30.25
C ASN A 917 104.21 17.94 29.68
N SER A 918 104.36 17.88 28.36
CA SER A 918 105.68 17.91 27.70
C SER A 918 106.40 19.24 27.94
N ALA A 919 105.68 20.37 27.90
CA ALA A 919 106.24 21.68 28.17
C ALA A 919 106.68 21.84 29.64
N ALA A 920 105.93 21.30 30.60
CA ALA A 920 106.30 21.32 32.02
C ALA A 920 107.57 20.51 32.31
N VAL A 921 107.67 19.28 31.76
CA VAL A 921 108.85 18.42 31.92
C VAL A 921 110.11 19.06 31.33
N ASN A 922 110.00 19.69 30.15
CA ASN A 922 111.14 20.32 29.49
C ASN A 922 111.66 21.57 30.20
N LEU A 923 110.82 22.26 30.98
CA LEU A 923 111.29 23.30 31.89
C LEU A 923 112.06 22.66 33.06
N GLY A 924 111.56 21.58 33.66
CA GLY A 924 112.23 20.96 34.81
C GLY A 924 112.07 21.82 36.07
N GLY A 925 112.95 21.66 37.06
CA GLY A 925 112.88 22.44 38.32
C GLY A 925 111.59 22.25 39.13
N GLY A 926 110.79 21.20 38.88
CA GLY A 926 109.51 20.96 39.54
C GLY A 926 108.28 21.61 38.89
N ALA A 927 108.39 22.16 37.67
CA ALA A 927 107.23 22.62 36.90
C ALA A 927 106.27 21.45 36.57
N ALA A 928 104.96 21.69 36.65
CA ALA A 928 103.90 20.70 36.43
C ALA A 928 102.72 21.30 35.65
N PHE A 929 102.11 20.53 34.75
CA PHE A 929 100.91 20.94 34.00
C PHE A 929 99.63 20.50 34.71
N ASP A 930 98.65 21.40 34.82
CA ASP A 930 97.31 21.11 35.32
C ASP A 930 96.31 20.95 34.15
N PRO A 931 95.82 19.73 33.87
CA PRO A 931 94.86 19.48 32.80
C PRO A 931 93.48 20.11 33.01
N ALA A 932 93.11 20.43 34.26
CA ALA A 932 91.80 21.01 34.57
C ALA A 932 91.74 22.50 34.23
N THR A 933 92.86 23.22 34.37
CA THR A 933 92.95 24.66 34.11
C THR A 933 93.72 25.00 32.84
N GLY A 934 94.50 24.06 32.29
CA GLY A 934 95.33 24.25 31.10
C GLY A 934 96.61 25.05 31.37
N THR A 935 97.08 25.14 32.62
CA THR A 935 98.22 25.99 33.03
C THR A 935 99.46 25.17 33.45
N ILE A 936 100.65 25.75 33.36
CA ILE A 936 101.94 25.14 33.80
C ILE A 936 102.48 25.92 35.01
N SER A 937 102.84 25.24 36.10
CA SER A 937 103.46 25.86 37.28
C SER A 937 104.90 26.30 37.02
N ALA A 938 105.34 27.38 37.69
CA ALA A 938 106.69 27.91 37.50
C ALA A 938 107.76 26.91 37.98
N PRO A 939 108.87 26.72 37.24
CA PRO A 939 109.99 25.88 37.68
C PRO A 939 110.74 26.50 38.87
N SER A 940 111.65 25.77 39.51
CA SER A 940 112.48 26.20 40.63
C SER A 940 113.92 25.74 40.42
N TYR A 941 114.84 26.68 40.22
CA TYR A 941 116.26 26.40 40.01
C TYR A 941 117.10 27.11 41.07
N THR A 942 118.11 26.44 41.64
CA THR A 942 118.94 26.99 42.72
C THR A 942 120.36 27.26 42.23
N VAL A 943 120.84 28.50 42.38
CA VAL A 943 122.21 28.91 42.04
C VAL A 943 122.81 29.64 43.22
N GLN A 944 123.94 29.13 43.75
CA GLN A 944 124.64 29.71 44.90
C GLN A 944 123.73 29.93 46.15
N GLY A 945 122.73 29.07 46.34
CA GLY A 945 121.81 29.13 47.49
C GLY A 945 120.56 30.01 47.31
N ASN A 946 120.41 30.72 46.18
CA ASN A 946 119.21 31.48 45.84
C ASN A 946 118.35 30.75 44.81
N THR A 947 117.03 30.86 44.92
CA THR A 947 116.06 30.17 44.05
C THR A 947 115.46 31.10 43.02
N TYR A 948 115.36 30.63 41.78
CA TYR A 948 114.86 31.36 40.61
C TYR A 948 113.77 30.56 39.91
N ASN A 949 112.69 31.23 39.50
CA ASN A 949 111.49 30.57 39.00
C ASN A 949 111.30 30.60 37.48
N ASN A 950 112.34 31.00 36.75
CA ASN A 950 112.39 30.98 35.30
C ASN A 950 113.85 30.87 34.84
N VAL A 951 114.06 30.25 33.68
CA VAL A 951 115.39 29.90 33.16
C VAL A 951 116.26 31.14 32.93
N GLY A 952 115.67 32.25 32.46
CA GLY A 952 116.41 33.47 32.15
C GLY A 952 117.09 34.08 33.37
N SER A 953 116.38 34.20 34.49
CA SER A 953 116.95 34.73 35.73
C SER A 953 118.01 33.81 36.37
N THR A 954 117.88 32.49 36.20
CA THR A 954 118.85 31.50 36.69
C THR A 954 120.20 31.61 35.99
N PHE A 955 120.22 31.75 34.66
CA PHE A 955 121.48 31.90 33.92
C PHE A 955 122.20 33.22 34.25
N GLY A 956 121.47 34.30 34.48
CA GLY A 956 122.06 35.57 34.94
C GLY A 956 122.78 35.45 36.29
N ALA A 957 122.27 34.59 37.19
CA ALA A 957 122.92 34.33 38.48
C ALA A 957 124.22 33.50 38.35
N VAL A 958 124.26 32.53 37.43
CA VAL A 958 125.47 31.74 37.13
C VAL A 958 126.57 32.63 36.54
N ASP A 959 126.21 33.50 35.60
CA ASP A 959 127.12 34.45 34.96
C ASP A 959 127.78 35.40 35.98
N SER A 960 126.98 35.92 36.92
CA SER A 960 127.47 36.75 38.03
C SER A 960 128.44 35.99 38.96
N ALA A 961 128.17 34.72 39.22
CA ALA A 961 129.04 33.87 40.05
C ALA A 961 130.37 33.55 39.34
N LEU A 962 130.36 33.37 38.02
CA LEU A 962 131.54 33.11 37.21
C LEU A 962 132.43 34.36 37.10
N THR A 963 131.82 35.53 36.89
CA THR A 963 132.50 36.84 36.85
C THR A 963 133.21 37.16 38.18
N SER A 964 132.65 36.70 39.30
CA SER A 964 133.25 36.90 40.63
C SER A 964 134.53 36.07 40.87
N LEU A 965 134.70 34.95 40.15
CA LEU A 965 135.90 34.12 40.22
C LEU A 965 137.07 34.71 39.42
N ASP A 966 136.77 35.43 38.33
CA ASP A 966 137.72 36.11 37.46
C ASP A 966 138.38 37.33 38.14
N ILE A 967 137.62 38.09 38.93
CA ILE A 967 138.09 39.37 39.49
C ILE A 967 138.73 39.23 40.89
N GLN A 968 138.31 38.26 41.72
CA GLN A 968 138.72 38.20 43.13
C GLN A 968 139.71 37.08 43.50
N GLY A 969 140.19 36.31 42.53
CA GLY A 969 141.19 35.25 42.72
C GLY A 969 140.73 34.11 43.64
N SER A 970 141.38 32.96 43.52
CA SER A 970 141.04 31.77 44.31
C SER A 970 141.18 32.00 45.83
N LYS A 971 140.60 31.13 46.64
CA LYS A 971 140.64 31.23 48.12
C LYS A 971 142.07 31.41 48.68
N TYR A 972 143.07 30.86 48.01
CA TYR A 972 144.46 30.85 48.46
C TYR A 972 145.38 31.87 47.77
N PHE A 973 144.94 32.51 46.68
CA PHE A 973 145.69 33.54 45.97
C PHE A 973 144.81 34.78 45.78
N LYS A 974 145.06 35.80 46.60
CA LYS A 974 144.32 37.07 46.58
C LYS A 974 145.24 38.19 46.11
N THR A 975 144.93 38.77 44.95
CA THR A 975 145.59 39.98 44.43
C THR A 975 144.54 41.07 44.27
N ASN A 976 144.64 42.15 45.04
CA ASN A 976 143.72 43.29 44.95
C ASN A 976 144.34 44.37 44.05
N SER A 977 144.05 44.34 42.75
CA SER A 977 144.63 45.27 41.78
C SER A 977 143.63 45.64 40.69
N LEU A 978 143.65 46.93 40.31
CA LEU A 978 142.87 47.50 39.21
C LEU A 978 143.69 47.64 37.91
N VAL A 979 144.93 47.14 37.92
CA VAL A 979 145.92 47.27 36.82
C VAL A 979 146.14 45.90 36.15
N THR A 980 146.61 45.91 34.89
CA THR A 980 146.78 44.75 34.00
C THR A 980 147.45 43.52 34.64
N GLY A 981 147.02 42.32 34.24
CA GLY A 981 147.40 41.05 34.89
C GLY A 981 148.88 40.66 34.72
N SER A 982 149.38 39.81 35.62
CA SER A 982 150.74 39.24 35.56
C SER A 982 150.95 38.37 34.32
N VAL A 983 152.15 38.42 33.72
CA VAL A 983 152.55 37.65 32.52
C VAL A 983 153.75 36.77 32.83
N ALA A 984 153.56 35.45 32.85
CA ALA A 984 154.64 34.45 32.99
C ALA A 984 154.83 33.69 31.67
N SER A 985 155.48 34.31 30.69
CA SER A 985 155.63 33.72 29.35
C SER A 985 156.87 32.85 29.17
N GLY A 986 157.81 32.89 30.12
CA GLY A 986 158.95 31.99 30.12
C GLY A 986 158.58 30.57 30.54
N VAL A 987 159.30 29.57 30.02
CA VAL A 987 159.09 28.16 30.42
C VAL A 987 159.44 28.02 31.91
N ASN A 988 158.50 27.51 32.71
CA ASN A 988 158.55 27.46 34.18
C ASN A 988 158.66 28.82 34.89
N ALA A 989 158.24 29.91 34.25
CA ALA A 989 158.24 31.22 34.87
C ALA A 989 157.08 31.40 35.86
N ILE A 990 157.28 32.25 36.87
CA ILE A 990 156.24 32.62 37.85
C ILE A 990 156.11 34.14 37.84
N ALA A 991 154.92 34.64 37.51
CA ALA A 991 154.58 36.06 37.61
C ALA A 991 153.41 36.24 38.59
N ILE A 992 153.63 36.96 39.69
CA ILE A 992 152.62 37.18 40.74
C ILE A 992 152.59 38.66 41.11
N GLY A 993 151.49 39.33 40.80
CA GLY A 993 151.28 40.77 41.04
C GLY A 993 150.95 41.53 39.76
N PRO A 994 150.26 42.67 39.84
CA PRO A 994 149.84 43.40 38.64
C PRO A 994 151.03 43.82 37.79
N ASP A 995 150.93 43.62 36.48
CA ASP A 995 151.99 43.90 35.49
C ASP A 995 153.35 43.22 35.77
N ALA A 996 153.39 42.23 36.68
CA ALA A 996 154.59 41.43 36.90
C ALA A 996 154.88 40.60 35.64
N SER A 997 156.11 40.63 35.14
CA SER A 997 156.49 40.02 33.87
C SER A 997 157.73 39.16 34.01
N ALA A 998 157.57 37.84 33.89
CA ALA A 998 158.63 36.84 33.93
C ALA A 998 158.69 36.14 32.56
N THR A 999 159.52 36.68 31.66
CA THR A 999 159.39 36.37 30.23
C THR A 999 160.33 35.28 29.73
N GLN A 1000 161.34 34.92 30.54
CA GLN A 1000 162.37 33.95 30.16
C GLN A 1000 162.32 32.71 31.05
N ALA A 1001 163.00 31.63 30.63
CA ALA A 1001 162.92 30.35 31.33
C ALA A 1001 163.35 30.47 32.81
N ASN A 1002 162.56 29.84 33.68
CA ASN A 1002 162.66 29.85 35.16
C ASN A 1002 162.68 31.24 35.81
N ALA A 1003 162.28 32.29 35.08
CA ALA A 1003 162.24 33.63 35.64
C ALA A 1003 161.11 33.76 36.69
N ILE A 1004 161.37 34.49 37.77
CA ILE A 1004 160.36 34.76 38.81
C ILE A 1004 160.21 36.27 38.98
N ALA A 1005 159.03 36.79 38.62
CA ALA A 1005 158.66 38.19 38.82
C ALA A 1005 157.52 38.27 39.85
N MET A 1006 157.79 38.81 41.03
CA MET A 1006 156.78 38.93 42.09
C MET A 1006 156.70 40.36 42.62
N GLY A 1007 155.56 41.01 42.44
CA GLY A 1007 155.32 42.41 42.81
C GLY A 1007 154.86 43.28 41.64
N ASN A 1008 154.25 44.43 41.93
CA ASN A 1008 153.69 45.34 40.93
C ASN A 1008 154.75 45.78 39.90
N ALA A 1009 154.57 45.50 38.61
CA ALA A 1009 155.51 45.80 37.53
C ALA A 1009 156.93 45.25 37.74
N ALA A 1010 157.09 44.18 38.53
CA ALA A 1010 158.36 43.45 38.64
C ALA A 1010 158.67 42.76 37.31
N GLN A 1011 159.89 42.86 36.81
CA GLN A 1011 160.30 42.37 35.49
C GLN A 1011 161.54 41.48 35.62
N ALA A 1012 161.36 40.18 35.45
CA ALA A 1012 162.44 39.21 35.39
C ALA A 1012 162.65 38.81 33.92
N THR A 1013 163.55 39.53 33.24
CA THR A 1013 163.66 39.50 31.78
C THR A 1013 164.91 38.77 31.27
N GLY A 1014 165.66 38.11 32.15
CA GLY A 1014 166.70 37.14 31.77
C GLY A 1014 166.38 35.73 32.26
N ILE A 1015 167.07 34.73 31.71
CA ILE A 1015 166.95 33.32 32.17
C ILE A 1015 167.39 33.24 33.63
N ASP A 1016 166.65 32.48 34.44
CA ASP A 1016 166.83 32.31 35.89
C ASP A 1016 166.81 33.63 36.69
N ALA A 1017 166.30 34.72 36.11
CA ALA A 1017 166.24 36.00 36.78
C ALA A 1017 165.13 36.01 37.84
N ILE A 1018 165.39 36.62 39.00
CA ILE A 1018 164.42 36.75 40.08
C ILE A 1018 164.25 38.23 40.42
N ALA A 1019 163.11 38.80 40.05
CA ALA A 1019 162.71 40.16 40.38
C ALA A 1019 161.59 40.11 41.41
N ILE A 1020 161.87 40.41 42.68
CA ILE A 1020 160.88 40.38 43.76
C ILE A 1020 160.80 41.77 44.42
N GLY A 1021 159.72 42.49 44.17
CA GLY A 1021 159.50 43.86 44.63
C GLY A 1021 158.91 44.75 43.53
N ALA A 1022 158.12 45.75 43.90
CA ALA A 1022 157.44 46.60 42.92
C ALA A 1022 158.44 47.33 42.02
N GLY A 1023 158.33 47.19 40.70
CA GLY A 1023 159.23 47.78 39.70
C GLY A 1023 160.64 47.21 39.67
N ALA A 1024 160.91 46.11 40.39
CA ALA A 1024 162.21 45.44 40.36
C ALA A 1024 162.50 44.92 38.94
N LEU A 1025 163.70 45.13 38.41
CA LEU A 1025 164.10 44.63 37.09
C LEU A 1025 165.37 43.79 37.21
N ALA A 1026 165.27 42.51 36.91
CA ALA A 1026 166.38 41.57 36.94
C ALA A 1026 166.63 41.02 35.53
N THR A 1027 167.82 41.28 34.98
CA THR A 1027 168.28 40.77 33.68
C THR A 1027 169.41 39.76 33.88
N GLY A 1028 169.03 38.48 34.08
CA GLY A 1028 169.95 37.37 34.34
C GLY A 1028 170.59 37.43 35.74
N SER A 1029 169.83 37.90 36.72
CA SER A 1029 170.31 38.29 38.06
C SER A 1029 169.18 38.18 39.09
N ILE A 1030 169.47 38.57 40.34
CA ILE A 1030 168.45 38.67 41.40
C ILE A 1030 168.34 40.13 41.84
N ALA A 1031 167.17 40.72 41.66
CA ALA A 1031 166.80 42.04 42.13
C ALA A 1031 165.63 41.91 43.13
N THR A 1032 165.89 42.14 44.41
CA THR A 1032 164.89 42.03 45.47
C THR A 1032 164.76 43.36 46.21
N GLY A 1033 163.56 43.94 46.24
CA GLY A 1033 163.29 45.27 46.78
C GLY A 1033 162.62 46.20 45.77
N VAL A 1034 161.97 47.25 46.25
CA VAL A 1034 161.21 48.18 45.39
C VAL A 1034 162.16 48.93 44.44
N ASN A 1035 161.89 48.83 43.14
CA ASN A 1035 162.68 49.39 42.03
C ASN A 1035 164.14 48.94 42.03
N ALA A 1036 164.47 47.80 42.64
CA ALA A 1036 165.80 47.22 42.56
C ALA A 1036 166.11 46.84 41.11
N LYS A 1037 167.25 47.27 40.58
CA LYS A 1037 167.69 46.91 39.21
C LYS A 1037 169.06 46.26 39.26
N ALA A 1038 169.18 45.03 38.77
CA ALA A 1038 170.42 44.27 38.75
C ALA A 1038 170.69 43.70 37.36
N GLY A 1039 171.92 43.83 36.87
CA GLY A 1039 172.37 43.26 35.59
C GLY A 1039 173.83 42.83 35.65
N GLY A 1040 174.23 41.86 34.82
CA GLY A 1040 175.61 41.37 34.73
C GLY A 1040 176.04 40.42 35.85
N GLY A 1041 175.13 39.59 36.38
CA GLY A 1041 175.44 38.56 37.38
C GLY A 1041 175.53 39.04 38.83
N GLY A 1042 175.35 40.34 39.11
CA GLY A 1042 175.31 40.89 40.47
C GLY A 1042 173.97 40.69 41.18
N ARG A 1043 173.97 40.68 42.52
CA ARG A 1043 172.75 40.74 43.36
C ARG A 1043 172.52 42.16 43.87
N CYS A 1044 171.31 42.70 43.67
CA CYS A 1044 170.88 43.97 44.26
C CYS A 1044 169.74 43.69 45.24
N VAL A 1045 169.97 44.01 46.51
CA VAL A 1045 168.97 43.91 47.58
C VAL A 1045 168.74 45.32 48.11
N ARG A 1046 167.49 45.80 48.09
CA ARG A 1046 167.10 47.12 48.59
C ARG A 1046 166.03 47.04 49.66
#